data_AF-A0A8U0REA0-F1
#
_entry.id   AF-A0A8U0REA0-F1
#
_cell.length_a   1.000
_cell.length_b   1.000
_cell.length_c   1.000
_cell.angle_alpha   90.00
_cell.angle_beta   90.00
_cell.angle_gamma   90.00
#
_symmetry.space_group_name_H-M   'P 1'
#
loop_
_entity.id
_entity.type
_entity.pdbx_description
1 polymer ?
#
loop_
_entity_poly.entity_id
_entity_poly.type
_entity_poly.pdbx_seq_one_letter_code
_entity_poly.pdbx_strand_id
1 'polypeptide(L)'
;MAAVLAIRVVAGLAAAALAAVLLEHYGLAGQPSPLPQPRASRSPHPAPGPGAGNIFWGLQISDIHLSRFRDPGRAVDLEKFCSETIRIIQPALVLATGREGCRAVAFFYGPDGRMLARAAALHMGNVGNTIAPDPGDLTDAKTKEHLGSRQHEVEWQTYQGILKKTRVMEKTKWLDVKGNHDAFNIPSLDSVENYYRKYSAVRKDGSFHYVHSTPFGNYSFISLDATPNPGPKRPYNFFGILDEKQMEELLLLAKESSQSNHSIWFGHYTTSTILSPSPGIRSIMSSATAYLCGHLHTLGGLMPVLHTRHLQGTLELEVGDWKENRRYRIFAFDHDLFSFADLVFGEWPVVLITNPKSLLYSCARHEPLERLLHSTHIRNHHTVFHSGCTILHYHEQCIRVLAFSLTSITSVTVKIDGVHLGQAIHLSGPIFILKWNPRNYSNRTHNIEVIVQDSAGRSKSVHHLFSVQEDIHLRFDPLASFILLTDHCIVARVLFVIIVLIQLTVLITFRHRGYPEHKGSPGFINLTSFSLHVLSKLNIFYYSVLLLTLYTALGPWFIGEITKGKLGCCFSFGMFVDGHFLQGSLTFVVGILQLAFFNIPLMAYLCWSLLQRCFGHNFRSHLHQGKYLKVIPVHLLMLLLYIWQIYSCYFLHMTYGALAFFFSPLRTWLTLLTPVIIRCVWTLNSTELGTFIAQLKSHLSS
;
A
#
# COMPACT_ATOMS: atom_id res chain seq x y z
N MET A 1 13.20 -35.07 24.64
CA MET A 1 11.78 -34.67 24.62
C MET A 1 11.57 -33.16 24.44
N ALA A 2 12.20 -32.28 25.24
CA ALA A 2 11.97 -30.83 25.17
C ALA A 2 12.24 -30.18 23.80
N ALA A 3 13.29 -30.60 23.07
CA ALA A 3 13.58 -30.06 21.73
C ALA A 3 12.55 -30.46 20.66
N VAL A 4 12.00 -31.68 20.76
CA VAL A 4 10.93 -32.15 19.86
C VAL A 4 9.62 -31.42 20.19
N LEU A 5 9.37 -31.16 21.48
CA LEU A 5 8.23 -30.36 21.93
C LEU A 5 8.34 -28.91 21.44
N ALA A 6 9.52 -28.28 21.55
CA ALA A 6 9.75 -26.92 21.08
C ALA A 6 9.61 -26.79 19.55
N ILE A 7 10.13 -27.74 18.76
CA ILE A 7 9.94 -27.76 17.30
C ILE A 7 8.47 -27.96 16.95
N ARG A 8 7.74 -28.82 17.67
CA ARG A 8 6.30 -29.03 17.47
C ARG A 8 5.47 -27.81 17.87
N VAL A 9 5.87 -27.08 18.91
CA VAL A 9 5.22 -25.84 19.33
C VAL A 9 5.49 -24.73 18.30
N VAL A 10 6.72 -24.58 17.81
CA VAL A 10 7.05 -23.58 16.78
C VAL A 10 6.38 -23.92 15.45
N ALA A 11 6.41 -25.18 15.03
CA ALA A 11 5.69 -25.62 13.83
C ALA A 11 4.17 -25.49 14.00
N GLY A 12 3.64 -25.76 15.20
CA GLY A 12 2.24 -25.58 15.54
C GLY A 12 1.83 -24.11 15.55
N LEU A 13 2.67 -23.20 16.06
CA LEU A 13 2.44 -21.75 16.03
C LEU A 13 2.60 -21.18 14.62
N ALA A 14 3.57 -21.65 13.83
CA ALA A 14 3.73 -21.26 12.43
C ALA A 14 2.57 -21.78 11.56
N ALA A 15 2.12 -23.01 11.80
CA ALA A 15 0.95 -23.58 11.15
C ALA A 15 -0.34 -22.89 11.61
N ALA A 16 -0.46 -22.51 12.88
CA ALA A 16 -1.60 -21.76 13.40
C ALA A 16 -1.62 -20.31 12.91
N ALA A 17 -0.46 -19.67 12.74
CA ALA A 17 -0.34 -18.34 12.14
C ALA A 17 -0.64 -18.39 10.64
N LEU A 18 -0.11 -19.40 9.92
CA LEU A 18 -0.45 -19.64 8.52
C LEU A 18 -1.93 -20.00 8.37
N ALA A 19 -2.49 -20.81 9.27
CA ALA A 19 -3.90 -21.15 9.29
C ALA A 19 -4.76 -19.96 9.69
N ALA A 20 -4.35 -19.08 10.59
CA ALA A 20 -5.08 -17.84 10.91
C ALA A 20 -5.09 -16.89 9.71
N VAL A 21 -3.94 -16.70 9.07
CA VAL A 21 -3.82 -15.95 7.81
C VAL A 21 -4.70 -16.58 6.74
N LEU A 22 -4.67 -17.91 6.58
CA LEU A 22 -5.52 -18.62 5.60
C LEU A 22 -7.00 -18.62 5.98
N LEU A 23 -7.38 -18.72 7.27
CA LEU A 23 -8.76 -18.70 7.74
C LEU A 23 -9.37 -17.31 7.60
N GLU A 24 -8.55 -16.27 7.74
CA GLU A 24 -8.91 -14.87 7.47
C GLU A 24 -8.94 -14.60 5.94
N HIS A 25 -8.06 -15.23 5.16
CA HIS A 25 -8.05 -15.14 3.69
C HIS A 25 -9.17 -15.94 3.01
N TYR A 26 -9.62 -17.03 3.62
CA TYR A 26 -10.65 -17.95 3.10
C TYR A 26 -11.97 -17.93 3.91
N GLY A 27 -12.09 -17.07 4.92
CA GLY A 27 -13.36 -16.73 5.58
C GLY A 27 -14.13 -17.90 6.22
N LEU A 28 -13.45 -18.81 6.94
CA LEU A 28 -14.14 -19.87 7.70
C LEU A 28 -14.55 -19.46 9.12
N ALA A 29 -14.19 -18.25 9.57
CA ALA A 29 -14.64 -17.69 10.85
C ALA A 29 -15.77 -16.69 10.64
N GLY A 30 -16.98 -17.22 10.48
CA GLY A 30 -18.22 -16.45 10.41
C GLY A 30 -19.19 -17.12 9.46
N GLN A 31 -20.31 -17.62 9.98
CA GLN A 31 -21.40 -18.01 9.09
C GLN A 31 -21.71 -16.84 8.15
N PRO A 32 -21.92 -17.07 6.84
CA PRO A 32 -22.48 -16.04 6.00
C PRO A 32 -23.79 -15.62 6.65
N SER A 33 -23.82 -14.37 7.13
CA SER A 33 -25.09 -13.75 7.50
C SER A 33 -26.03 -13.93 6.30
N PRO A 34 -27.31 -14.30 6.52
CA PRO A 34 -28.24 -14.55 5.43
C PRO A 34 -28.16 -13.39 4.45
N LEU A 35 -28.08 -13.73 3.16
CA LEU A 35 -28.07 -12.80 2.03
C LEU A 35 -28.89 -11.55 2.38
N PRO A 36 -28.26 -10.38 2.63
CA PRO A 36 -29.02 -9.16 2.72
C PRO A 36 -29.76 -9.06 1.40
N GLN A 37 -31.09 -8.98 1.46
CA GLN A 37 -31.91 -8.84 0.26
C GLN A 37 -31.29 -7.76 -0.63
N PRO A 38 -31.24 -7.96 -1.96
CA PRO A 38 -30.84 -6.92 -2.89
C PRO A 38 -31.52 -5.62 -2.49
N ARG A 39 -30.78 -4.51 -2.44
CA ARG A 39 -31.38 -3.19 -2.26
C ARG A 39 -32.54 -3.11 -3.27
N ALA A 40 -33.78 -3.14 -2.78
CA ALA A 40 -34.94 -2.96 -3.63
C ALA A 40 -34.72 -1.65 -4.39
N SER A 41 -34.80 -1.70 -5.73
CA SER A 41 -34.49 -0.55 -6.58
C SER A 41 -35.39 0.61 -6.16
N ARG A 42 -34.80 1.62 -5.51
CA ARG A 42 -35.55 2.77 -4.99
C ARG A 42 -35.84 3.83 -6.05
N SER A 43 -35.64 3.53 -7.32
CA SER A 43 -36.09 4.41 -8.39
C SER A 43 -36.33 3.69 -9.72
N PRO A 44 -37.47 3.96 -10.40
CA PRO A 44 -37.73 3.54 -11.77
C PRO A 44 -36.93 4.42 -12.75
N HIS A 45 -35.60 4.44 -12.63
CA HIS A 45 -34.78 5.11 -13.63
C HIS A 45 -34.55 4.18 -14.84
N PRO A 46 -34.61 4.73 -16.07
CA PRO A 46 -34.54 3.94 -17.30
C PRO A 46 -33.18 3.27 -17.48
N ALA A 47 -33.11 2.31 -18.41
CA ALA A 47 -31.82 1.77 -18.86
C ALA A 47 -31.05 2.80 -19.73
N PRO A 48 -29.72 2.66 -19.89
CA PRO A 48 -28.93 3.50 -20.78
C PRO A 48 -29.48 3.51 -22.21
N GLY A 49 -29.99 4.66 -22.63
CA GLY A 49 -30.61 4.89 -23.94
C GLY A 49 -30.11 6.18 -24.62
N PRO A 50 -30.87 6.74 -25.59
CA PRO A 50 -30.41 7.86 -26.40
C PRO A 50 -30.49 9.23 -25.70
N GLY A 51 -30.96 9.29 -24.45
CA GLY A 51 -31.05 10.54 -23.68
C GLY A 51 -29.75 10.92 -22.99
N ALA A 52 -29.47 12.22 -22.88
CA ALA A 52 -28.29 12.75 -22.18
C ALA A 52 -28.49 12.89 -20.65
N GLY A 53 -29.66 12.51 -20.13
CA GLY A 53 -29.96 12.51 -18.69
C GLY A 53 -29.33 11.34 -17.94
N ASN A 54 -29.35 11.41 -16.59
CA ASN A 54 -28.91 10.34 -15.69
C ASN A 54 -27.44 9.92 -15.83
N ILE A 55 -26.56 10.90 -16.07
CA ILE A 55 -25.12 10.68 -16.11
C ILE A 55 -24.37 11.85 -15.49
N PHE A 56 -23.32 11.56 -14.73
CA PHE A 56 -22.28 12.53 -14.38
C PHE A 56 -20.94 11.82 -14.26
N TRP A 57 -19.86 12.59 -14.33
CA TRP A 57 -18.49 12.09 -14.18
C TRP A 57 -17.67 12.98 -13.27
N GLY A 58 -16.64 12.38 -12.67
CA GLY A 58 -15.67 13.04 -11.82
C GLY A 58 -14.26 12.58 -12.16
N LEU A 59 -13.29 13.26 -11.54
CA LEU A 59 -11.88 12.87 -11.63
C LEU A 59 -11.36 12.50 -10.24
N GLN A 60 -10.36 11.64 -10.20
CA GLN A 60 -9.51 11.42 -9.05
C GLN A 60 -8.05 11.69 -9.45
N ILE A 61 -7.36 12.50 -8.67
CA ILE A 61 -5.91 12.68 -8.74
C ILE A 61 -5.33 12.27 -7.38
N SER A 62 -4.16 11.67 -7.41
CA SER A 62 -3.44 11.31 -6.20
C SER A 62 -1.97 11.68 -6.35
N ASP A 63 -1.28 11.97 -5.25
CA ASP A 63 0.19 12.07 -5.20
C ASP A 63 0.86 13.25 -5.86
N ILE A 64 0.42 14.43 -5.49
CA ILE A 64 0.88 15.63 -6.17
C ILE A 64 2.36 15.92 -5.83
N HIS A 65 2.83 15.67 -4.59
CA HIS A 65 4.13 16.10 -4.04
C HIS A 65 4.63 17.44 -4.56
N LEU A 66 3.90 18.52 -4.30
CA LEU A 66 4.52 19.82 -4.52
C LEU A 66 5.72 19.94 -3.59
N SER A 67 6.90 20.03 -4.19
CA SER A 67 8.17 20.06 -3.48
C SER A 67 8.84 21.40 -3.70
N ARG A 68 9.32 22.00 -2.60
CA ARG A 68 10.16 23.19 -2.67
C ARG A 68 11.51 22.89 -3.32
N PHE A 69 12.00 21.66 -3.19
CA PHE A 69 13.38 21.32 -3.49
C PHE A 69 13.54 20.53 -4.80
N ARG A 70 12.45 19.95 -5.32
CA ARG A 70 12.50 18.99 -6.43
C ARG A 70 11.38 19.22 -7.41
N ASP A 71 11.64 18.77 -8.64
CA ASP A 71 10.70 18.71 -9.77
C ASP A 71 9.63 19.82 -9.75
N PRO A 72 10.02 21.07 -10.08
CA PRO A 72 9.06 22.16 -10.21
C PRO A 72 8.02 21.87 -11.31
N GLY A 73 8.27 20.89 -12.19
CA GLY A 73 7.33 20.43 -13.21
C GLY A 73 6.01 19.93 -12.61
N ARG A 74 6.02 19.34 -11.40
CA ARG A 74 4.79 18.87 -10.72
C ARG A 74 3.77 19.97 -10.55
N ALA A 75 4.23 21.16 -10.15
CA ALA A 75 3.39 22.34 -9.96
C ALA A 75 2.85 22.87 -11.31
N VAL A 76 3.72 22.93 -12.32
CA VAL A 76 3.35 23.38 -13.68
C VAL A 76 2.32 22.45 -14.29
N ASP A 77 2.53 21.14 -14.20
CA ASP A 77 1.62 20.14 -14.73
C ASP A 77 0.29 20.17 -13.99
N LEU A 78 0.29 20.34 -12.65
CA LEU A 78 -0.95 20.46 -11.88
C LEU A 78 -1.74 21.72 -12.28
N GLU A 79 -1.05 22.84 -12.50
CA GLU A 79 -1.67 24.06 -13.02
C GLU A 79 -2.29 23.82 -14.40
N LYS A 80 -1.57 23.12 -15.29
CA LYS A 80 -2.06 22.73 -16.62
C LYS A 80 -3.25 21.77 -16.55
N PHE A 81 -3.23 20.80 -15.65
CA PHE A 81 -4.37 19.92 -15.37
C PHE A 81 -5.61 20.71 -14.95
N CYS A 82 -5.45 21.67 -14.04
CA CYS A 82 -6.55 22.50 -13.55
C CYS A 82 -7.08 23.49 -14.59
N SER A 83 -6.22 24.01 -15.46
CA SER A 83 -6.58 25.03 -16.46
C SER A 83 -7.06 24.46 -17.79
N GLU A 84 -6.48 23.34 -18.25
CA GLU A 84 -6.79 22.71 -19.53
C GLU A 84 -7.65 21.45 -19.34
N THR A 85 -7.15 20.44 -18.63
CA THR A 85 -7.83 19.13 -18.53
C THR A 85 -9.20 19.25 -17.87
N ILE A 86 -9.29 19.93 -16.72
CA ILE A 86 -10.59 20.14 -16.04
C ILE A 86 -11.52 21.00 -16.88
N ARG A 87 -11.00 21.96 -17.66
CA ARG A 87 -11.82 22.81 -18.53
C ARG A 87 -12.45 22.00 -19.69
N ILE A 88 -11.72 21.01 -20.20
CA ILE A 88 -12.16 20.13 -21.30
C ILE A 88 -13.09 19.03 -20.79
N ILE A 89 -12.71 18.36 -19.69
CA ILE A 89 -13.48 17.25 -19.15
C ILE A 89 -14.74 17.76 -18.44
N GLN A 90 -14.70 18.94 -17.81
CA GLN A 90 -15.82 19.51 -17.05
C GLN A 90 -16.41 18.54 -16.01
N PRO A 91 -15.59 17.95 -15.12
CA PRO A 91 -16.08 17.01 -14.11
C PRO A 91 -16.98 17.70 -13.08
N ALA A 92 -17.99 16.98 -12.59
CA ALA A 92 -18.84 17.47 -11.50
C ALA A 92 -18.05 17.68 -10.19
N LEU A 93 -17.06 16.82 -9.95
CA LEU A 93 -16.16 16.91 -8.82
C LEU A 93 -14.78 16.30 -9.12
N VAL A 94 -13.79 16.71 -8.32
CA VAL A 94 -12.44 16.17 -8.33
C VAL A 94 -12.08 15.73 -6.91
N LEU A 95 -11.68 14.48 -6.77
CA LEU A 95 -11.14 13.91 -5.54
C LEU A 95 -9.60 14.00 -5.59
N ALA A 96 -8.99 14.71 -4.65
CA ALA A 96 -7.54 14.84 -4.53
C ALA A 96 -7.07 14.11 -3.27
N THR A 97 -6.54 12.90 -3.43
CA THR A 97 -6.05 12.06 -2.33
C THR A 97 -4.54 12.23 -2.20
N GLY A 98 -3.99 12.47 -1.02
CA GLY A 98 -2.55 12.19 -0.83
C GLY A 98 -2.28 10.69 -1.00
N ARG A 99 -1.05 10.24 -1.25
CA ARG A 99 -0.58 8.84 -1.14
C ARG A 99 0.92 8.77 -0.72
N GLU A 100 1.58 7.62 -0.62
CA GLU A 100 3.01 7.52 -0.29
C GLU A 100 3.66 6.51 -1.25
N GLY A 101 4.98 6.54 -1.41
CA GLY A 101 5.73 5.48 -2.07
C GLY A 101 6.61 4.73 -1.08
N CYS A 102 6.37 3.43 -0.87
CA CYS A 102 7.43 2.54 -0.41
C CYS A 102 7.65 1.45 -1.46
N ARG A 103 8.91 1.24 -1.84
CA ARG A 103 9.33 -0.09 -2.26
C ARG A 103 9.23 -1.00 -1.04
N ALA A 104 8.11 -1.70 -0.89
CA ALA A 104 8.12 -2.96 -0.18
C ALA A 104 9.19 -3.84 -0.84
N VAL A 105 9.96 -4.55 -0.03
CA VAL A 105 11.03 -5.48 -0.44
C VAL A 105 10.62 -6.21 -1.72
N ALA A 106 11.30 -5.92 -2.84
CA ALA A 106 11.04 -6.57 -4.11
C ALA A 106 11.33 -8.08 -3.96
N PHE A 107 10.30 -8.91 -4.07
CA PHE A 107 10.47 -10.32 -4.37
C PHE A 107 10.76 -10.42 -5.87
N PHE A 108 12.00 -10.74 -6.22
CA PHE A 108 12.36 -11.00 -7.61
C PHE A 108 11.79 -12.36 -8.02
N TYR A 109 10.88 -12.34 -9.00
CA TYR A 109 10.47 -13.52 -9.75
C TYR A 109 11.33 -13.61 -11.01
N GLY A 110 11.91 -14.80 -11.26
CA GLY A 110 12.53 -15.08 -12.55
C GLY A 110 11.48 -15.18 -13.67
N PRO A 111 11.90 -15.21 -14.96
CA PRO A 111 11.00 -15.37 -16.11
C PRO A 111 10.14 -16.66 -16.08
N ASP A 112 10.41 -17.56 -15.14
CA ASP A 112 9.77 -18.86 -14.99
C ASP A 112 8.84 -18.95 -13.75
N GLY A 113 8.62 -17.83 -13.02
CA GLY A 113 7.67 -17.77 -11.91
C GLY A 113 8.10 -18.45 -10.59
N ARG A 114 9.37 -18.83 -10.41
CA ARG A 114 9.89 -19.40 -9.14
C ARG A 114 10.58 -18.35 -8.26
N MET A 115 10.36 -18.44 -6.94
CA MET A 115 10.96 -17.58 -5.90
C MET A 115 12.45 -17.90 -5.74
N LEU A 116 13.34 -16.96 -6.09
CA LEU A 116 14.78 -17.07 -5.86
C LEU A 116 15.20 -16.25 -4.64
N ALA A 117 15.57 -16.92 -3.55
CA ALA A 117 16.30 -16.28 -2.47
C ALA A 117 17.77 -16.12 -2.87
N ARG A 118 18.28 -14.87 -3.00
CA ARG A 118 19.58 -14.42 -2.46
C ARG A 118 19.97 -12.98 -2.82
N ALA A 119 20.42 -12.29 -1.78
CA ALA A 119 21.44 -11.23 -1.71
C ALA A 119 21.22 -9.91 -2.47
N ALA A 120 20.93 -8.86 -1.70
CA ALA A 120 21.24 -7.49 -2.06
C ALA A 120 22.77 -7.31 -2.10
N ALA A 121 23.31 -7.03 -3.28
CA ALA A 121 24.62 -6.42 -3.47
C ALA A 121 24.44 -5.23 -4.40
N LEU A 122 24.91 -4.06 -3.96
CA LEU A 122 25.00 -2.86 -4.77
C LEU A 122 25.70 -3.16 -6.10
N HIS A 123 25.12 -2.74 -7.21
CA HIS A 123 25.90 -2.36 -8.38
C HIS A 123 26.06 -0.84 -8.37
N MET A 124 27.21 -0.38 -7.88
CA MET A 124 27.79 0.87 -8.37
C MET A 124 28.37 0.59 -9.76
N GLY A 125 27.87 1.30 -10.77
CA GLY A 125 28.37 1.22 -12.14
C GLY A 125 27.56 2.11 -13.08
N ASN A 126 28.07 3.32 -13.29
CA ASN A 126 27.76 4.26 -14.38
C ASN A 126 26.45 4.04 -15.17
N VAL A 127 25.34 4.51 -14.62
CA VAL A 127 24.19 5.02 -15.38
C VAL A 127 23.70 6.26 -14.64
N GLY A 128 23.62 7.40 -15.33
CA GLY A 128 23.25 8.68 -14.73
C GLY A 128 21.90 8.66 -14.01
N ASN A 129 21.81 9.43 -12.93
CA ASN A 129 20.56 9.91 -12.31
C ASN A 129 19.43 8.89 -12.05
N THR A 130 19.69 7.79 -11.35
CA THR A 130 18.62 6.97 -10.75
C THR A 130 18.71 6.98 -9.23
N ILE A 131 18.29 8.10 -8.64
CA ILE A 131 18.02 8.25 -7.20
C ILE A 131 16.68 7.57 -6.90
N ALA A 132 16.63 6.79 -5.81
CA ALA A 132 15.44 6.05 -5.37
C ALA A 132 14.15 6.92 -5.32
N PRO A 133 12.99 6.40 -5.77
CA PRO A 133 11.72 7.14 -5.76
C PRO A 133 11.20 7.40 -4.33
N ASP A 134 10.32 8.39 -4.21
CA ASP A 134 10.33 9.41 -3.15
C ASP A 134 8.87 9.59 -2.58
N PRO A 135 8.55 9.32 -1.28
CA PRO A 135 7.18 9.40 -0.64
C PRO A 135 6.52 10.83 -0.38
N GLY A 136 5.17 11.08 -0.24
CA GLY A 136 4.41 12.41 -0.26
C GLY A 136 2.99 12.52 0.40
N ASP A 137 2.06 13.52 0.20
CA ASP A 137 1.51 13.74 -1.15
C ASP A 137 0.41 14.77 -1.57
N LEU A 138 -0.03 15.79 -0.81
CA LEU A 138 -0.35 17.07 -1.49
C LEU A 138 0.92 17.90 -1.59
N THR A 139 1.70 17.85 -0.50
CA THR A 139 3.03 18.42 -0.37
C THR A 139 4.08 17.33 -0.15
N ASP A 140 5.34 17.62 -0.48
CA ASP A 140 6.42 16.65 -0.33
C ASP A 140 6.93 16.57 1.12
N ALA A 141 6.92 17.68 1.87
CA ALA A 141 7.22 17.75 3.30
C ALA A 141 8.54 17.07 3.72
N LYS A 142 9.55 17.06 2.84
CA LYS A 142 10.89 16.49 3.09
C LYS A 142 11.96 17.54 3.23
N THR A 143 13.01 17.22 3.97
CA THR A 143 14.22 18.05 3.92
C THR A 143 14.94 17.89 2.59
N LYS A 144 15.79 18.86 2.24
CA LYS A 144 16.56 18.90 0.99
C LYS A 144 17.44 17.65 0.78
N GLU A 145 17.80 16.97 1.85
CA GLU A 145 18.66 15.79 1.89
C GLU A 145 17.86 14.48 1.82
N HIS A 146 16.52 14.55 1.87
CA HIS A 146 15.59 13.42 1.78
C HIS A 146 15.61 12.41 2.94
N LEU A 147 16.27 12.77 4.04
CA LEU A 147 16.35 11.92 5.22
C LEU A 147 15.33 12.35 6.28
N GLY A 148 15.16 13.66 6.50
CA GLY A 148 14.19 14.20 7.44
C GLY A 148 12.84 14.53 6.79
N SER A 149 11.88 14.91 7.64
CA SER A 149 10.53 15.33 7.25
C SER A 149 10.04 16.51 8.09
N ARG A 150 9.44 17.51 7.47
CA ARG A 150 8.75 18.64 8.10
C ARG A 150 7.81 19.33 7.11
N GLN A 151 6.79 20.02 7.62
CA GLN A 151 5.96 20.88 6.79
C GLN A 151 6.75 22.07 6.24
N HIS A 152 6.58 22.38 4.95
CA HIS A 152 7.08 23.62 4.35
C HIS A 152 5.90 24.44 3.83
N GLU A 153 5.70 25.62 4.41
CA GLU A 153 4.56 26.46 4.08
C GLU A 153 4.51 26.86 2.60
N VAL A 154 5.66 27.02 1.94
CA VAL A 154 5.73 27.37 0.51
C VAL A 154 5.13 26.30 -0.40
N GLU A 155 5.21 25.02 -0.04
CA GLU A 155 4.60 23.93 -0.82
C GLU A 155 3.07 24.05 -0.78
N TRP A 156 2.53 24.33 0.40
CA TRP A 156 1.11 24.58 0.62
C TRP A 156 0.62 25.88 -0.04
N GLN A 157 1.41 26.95 0.02
CA GLN A 157 1.14 28.20 -0.70
C GLN A 157 1.12 27.98 -2.21
N THR A 158 2.00 27.13 -2.73
CA THR A 158 2.03 26.76 -4.16
C THR A 158 0.75 26.00 -4.53
N TYR A 159 0.37 24.99 -3.74
CA TYR A 159 -0.87 24.23 -3.96
C TYR A 159 -2.09 25.15 -3.99
N GLN A 160 -2.29 25.96 -2.94
CA GLN A 160 -3.40 26.91 -2.88
C GLN A 160 -3.33 27.95 -4.00
N GLY A 161 -2.12 28.43 -4.33
CA GLY A 161 -1.87 29.39 -5.39
C GLY A 161 -2.36 28.87 -6.73
N ILE A 162 -2.07 27.61 -7.07
CA ILE A 162 -2.55 26.94 -8.29
C ILE A 162 -4.08 26.87 -8.30
N LEU A 163 -4.71 26.41 -7.21
CA LEU A 163 -6.18 26.31 -7.14
C LEU A 163 -6.86 27.67 -7.34
N LYS A 164 -6.30 28.74 -6.74
CA LYS A 164 -6.80 30.12 -6.89
C LYS A 164 -6.56 30.67 -8.29
N LYS A 165 -5.33 30.59 -8.79
CA LYS A 165 -4.92 31.13 -10.11
C LYS A 165 -5.75 30.53 -11.24
N THR A 166 -6.01 29.23 -11.18
CA THR A 166 -6.78 28.51 -12.20
C THR A 166 -8.29 28.62 -12.01
N ARG A 167 -8.75 29.18 -10.87
CA ARG A 167 -10.15 29.25 -10.45
C ARG A 167 -10.84 27.89 -10.50
N VAL A 168 -10.11 26.81 -10.23
CA VAL A 168 -10.61 25.44 -10.42
C VAL A 168 -11.80 25.13 -9.52
N MET A 169 -11.82 25.66 -8.31
CA MET A 169 -12.91 25.46 -7.34
C MET A 169 -14.23 26.15 -7.76
N GLU A 170 -14.18 27.08 -8.72
CA GLU A 170 -15.37 27.68 -9.32
C GLU A 170 -15.89 26.85 -10.51
N LYS A 171 -15.04 25.99 -11.08
CA LYS A 171 -15.36 25.15 -12.25
C LYS A 171 -15.87 23.77 -11.85
N THR A 172 -15.42 23.26 -10.70
CA THR A 172 -15.74 21.91 -10.21
C THR A 172 -15.62 21.85 -8.69
N LYS A 173 -16.32 20.89 -8.06
CA LYS A 173 -16.17 20.67 -6.62
C LYS A 173 -14.85 19.94 -6.35
N TRP A 174 -13.88 20.64 -5.76
CA TRP A 174 -12.60 20.05 -5.36
C TRP A 174 -12.67 19.55 -3.91
N LEU A 175 -12.45 18.26 -3.70
CA LEU A 175 -12.45 17.60 -2.38
C LEU A 175 -11.08 16.99 -2.13
N ASP A 176 -10.29 17.59 -1.25
CA ASP A 176 -8.97 17.08 -0.88
C ASP A 176 -8.94 16.43 0.49
N VAL A 177 -8.09 15.42 0.64
CA VAL A 177 -7.83 14.72 1.91
C VAL A 177 -6.33 14.59 2.13
N LYS A 178 -5.89 14.80 3.37
CA LYS A 178 -4.48 14.71 3.75
C LYS A 178 -3.91 13.34 3.46
N GLY A 179 -2.65 13.34 3.04
CA GLY A 179 -1.79 12.19 3.16
C GLY A 179 -0.91 12.21 4.41
N ASN A 180 -0.16 11.14 4.59
CA ASN A 180 0.75 11.02 5.72
C ASN A 180 1.85 12.11 5.73
N HIS A 181 2.34 12.55 4.56
CA HIS A 181 3.31 13.67 4.51
C HIS A 181 2.71 15.00 4.90
N ASP A 182 1.45 15.21 4.59
CA ASP A 182 0.72 16.41 5.00
C ASP A 182 0.51 16.43 6.53
N ALA A 183 0.78 15.31 7.21
CA ALA A 183 0.81 15.15 8.66
C ALA A 183 2.22 15.06 9.26
N PHE A 184 3.29 15.18 8.47
CA PHE A 184 4.65 15.02 8.99
C PHE A 184 5.04 16.09 10.01
N ASN A 185 5.60 15.63 11.12
CA ASN A 185 6.18 16.46 12.17
C ASN A 185 5.17 17.46 12.78
N ILE A 186 3.89 17.09 12.82
CA ILE A 186 2.81 17.93 13.34
C ILE A 186 2.49 17.48 14.78
N PRO A 187 2.71 18.33 15.80
CA PRO A 187 2.51 17.93 17.20
C PRO A 187 1.04 17.84 17.62
N SER A 188 0.12 18.52 16.94
CA SER A 188 -1.32 18.41 17.14
C SER A 188 -2.09 19.04 15.98
N LEU A 189 -3.39 18.74 15.85
CA LEU A 189 -4.26 19.35 14.84
C LEU A 189 -4.42 20.87 15.00
N ASP A 190 -4.23 21.41 16.20
CA ASP A 190 -4.26 22.85 16.49
C ASP A 190 -2.91 23.55 16.27
N SER A 191 -1.89 22.81 15.85
CA SER A 191 -0.59 23.39 15.52
C SER A 191 -0.70 24.43 14.41
N VAL A 192 0.04 25.54 14.56
CA VAL A 192 0.19 26.55 13.50
C VAL A 192 0.85 25.99 12.23
N GLU A 193 1.53 24.85 12.35
CA GLU A 193 2.14 24.12 11.23
C GLU A 193 1.18 23.13 10.57
N ASN A 194 -0.05 22.98 11.07
CA ASN A 194 -1.12 22.26 10.36
C ASN A 194 -1.60 23.10 9.17
N TYR A 195 -0.77 23.13 8.13
CA TYR A 195 -1.00 23.92 6.94
C TYR A 195 -2.12 23.38 6.06
N TYR A 196 -2.50 22.12 6.19
CA TYR A 196 -3.69 21.61 5.52
C TYR A 196 -4.94 22.42 5.91
N ARG A 197 -5.19 22.63 7.21
CA ARG A 197 -6.31 23.46 7.71
C ARG A 197 -6.29 24.90 7.17
N LYS A 198 -5.11 25.44 6.85
CA LYS A 198 -4.92 26.81 6.35
C LYS A 198 -5.03 26.92 4.83
N TYR A 199 -4.47 25.95 4.10
CA TYR A 199 -4.19 26.09 2.67
C TYR A 199 -4.99 25.18 1.75
N SER A 200 -5.48 24.03 2.24
CA SER A 200 -6.23 23.07 1.42
C SER A 200 -7.55 23.65 0.90
N ALA A 201 -8.19 22.92 -0.01
CA ALA A 201 -9.51 23.29 -0.52
C ALA A 201 -10.59 23.07 0.55
N VAL A 202 -10.54 21.96 1.26
CA VAL A 202 -11.56 21.58 2.26
C VAL A 202 -11.33 22.29 3.61
N ARG A 203 -10.08 22.54 4.01
CA ARG A 203 -9.68 23.24 5.24
C ARG A 203 -10.28 22.67 6.53
N LYS A 204 -10.59 21.37 6.55
CA LYS A 204 -11.21 20.69 7.68
C LYS A 204 -10.47 19.38 7.93
N ASP A 205 -9.93 19.23 9.14
CA ASP A 205 -9.32 17.97 9.60
C ASP A 205 -10.37 16.89 9.84
N GLY A 206 -9.95 15.63 9.71
CA GLY A 206 -10.80 14.48 9.96
C GLY A 206 -11.67 14.09 8.77
N SER A 207 -12.35 12.97 8.93
CA SER A 207 -13.26 12.42 7.94
C SER A 207 -14.48 13.31 7.74
N PHE A 208 -15.01 13.36 6.52
CA PHE A 208 -16.17 14.18 6.18
C PHE A 208 -17.03 13.52 5.10
N HIS A 209 -18.25 14.01 4.96
CA HIS A 209 -19.22 13.51 3.98
C HIS A 209 -19.70 14.65 3.09
N TYR A 210 -19.69 14.40 1.78
CA TYR A 210 -20.23 15.29 0.76
C TYR A 210 -21.28 14.53 -0.06
N VAL A 211 -22.46 15.12 -0.24
CA VAL A 211 -23.51 14.58 -1.10
C VAL A 211 -23.59 15.39 -2.38
N HIS A 212 -23.37 14.72 -3.52
CA HIS A 212 -23.67 15.28 -4.83
C HIS A 212 -25.11 14.95 -5.20
N SER A 213 -25.98 15.95 -5.16
CA SER A 213 -27.38 15.82 -5.56
C SER A 213 -27.56 16.13 -7.04
N THR A 214 -28.22 15.21 -7.74
CA THR A 214 -28.62 15.37 -9.14
C THR A 214 -30.14 15.22 -9.25
N PRO A 215 -30.76 15.60 -10.39
CA PRO A 215 -32.19 15.36 -10.61
C PRO A 215 -32.61 13.87 -10.60
N PHE A 216 -31.65 12.95 -10.65
CA PHE A 216 -31.85 11.51 -10.77
C PHE A 216 -31.26 10.71 -9.60
N GLY A 217 -30.80 11.38 -8.54
CA GLY A 217 -30.29 10.68 -7.38
C GLY A 217 -29.31 11.48 -6.54
N ASN A 218 -28.94 10.89 -5.41
CA ASN A 218 -27.92 11.41 -4.51
C ASN A 218 -26.73 10.46 -4.50
N TYR A 219 -25.52 11.01 -4.56
CA TYR A 219 -24.27 10.26 -4.57
C TYR A 219 -23.40 10.74 -3.42
N SER A 220 -23.12 9.85 -2.48
CA SER A 220 -22.32 10.13 -1.30
C SER A 220 -20.84 9.95 -1.58
N PHE A 221 -20.03 10.92 -1.15
CA PHE A 221 -18.58 10.88 -1.16
C PHE A 221 -18.08 11.04 0.28
N ILE A 222 -17.54 9.97 0.86
CA ILE A 222 -17.04 9.94 2.23
C ILE A 222 -15.52 9.96 2.21
N SER A 223 -14.93 10.99 2.81
CA SER A 223 -13.50 11.10 3.00
C SER A 223 -13.06 10.30 4.23
N LEU A 224 -11.98 9.53 4.09
CA LEU A 224 -11.34 8.78 5.16
C LEU A 224 -9.98 9.40 5.51
N ASP A 225 -9.91 10.09 6.66
CA ASP A 225 -8.66 10.58 7.24
C ASP A 225 -8.17 9.59 8.31
N ALA A 226 -7.18 8.78 7.95
CA ALA A 226 -6.49 7.85 8.86
C ALA A 226 -5.09 8.35 9.24
N THR A 227 -4.80 9.65 9.07
CA THR A 227 -3.48 10.20 9.42
C THR A 227 -3.28 10.18 10.94
N PRO A 228 -2.11 9.75 11.45
CA PRO A 228 -1.85 9.75 12.89
C PRO A 228 -1.86 11.16 13.48
N ASN A 229 -2.42 11.28 14.68
CA ASN A 229 -2.36 12.50 15.49
C ASN A 229 -1.88 12.16 16.92
N PRO A 230 -0.74 12.69 17.37
CA PRO A 230 0.20 13.56 16.65
C PRO A 230 0.85 12.87 15.44
N GLY A 231 1.23 13.64 14.42
CA GLY A 231 1.83 13.15 13.19
C GLY A 231 3.35 13.07 13.30
N PRO A 232 3.94 11.87 13.50
CA PRO A 232 5.37 11.73 13.77
C PRO A 232 6.21 12.12 12.54
N LYS A 233 7.50 12.36 12.77
CA LYS A 233 8.47 12.39 11.67
C LYS A 233 8.51 11.02 10.99
N ARG A 234 8.99 11.00 9.74
CA ARG A 234 9.20 9.75 9.00
C ARG A 234 10.12 8.78 9.73
N PRO A 235 10.08 7.47 9.43
CA PRO A 235 9.16 6.81 8.52
C PRO A 235 7.90 6.27 9.21
N TYR A 236 7.69 6.53 10.51
CA TYR A 236 6.72 5.77 11.31
C TYR A 236 5.25 6.18 11.13
N ASN A 237 4.93 7.17 10.29
CA ASN A 237 3.57 7.51 9.87
C ASN A 237 3.15 6.81 8.56
N PHE A 238 3.93 5.84 8.08
CA PHE A 238 3.64 5.07 6.86
C PHE A 238 2.31 4.32 6.93
N PHE A 239 1.88 3.89 8.12
CA PHE A 239 0.57 3.27 8.28
C PHE A 239 -0.42 4.28 8.85
N GLY A 240 -1.65 4.25 8.35
CA GLY A 240 -2.77 4.98 8.91
C GLY A 240 -3.23 4.33 10.22
N ILE A 241 -3.76 5.16 11.12
CA ILE A 241 -4.30 4.71 12.41
C ILE A 241 -5.67 5.34 12.57
N LEU A 242 -6.67 4.50 12.84
CA LEU A 242 -8.01 4.91 13.25
C LEU A 242 -8.24 4.44 14.69
N ASP A 243 -8.60 5.35 15.58
CA ASP A 243 -9.04 4.98 16.93
C ASP A 243 -10.54 4.61 16.98
N GLU A 244 -11.01 4.18 18.15
CA GLU A 244 -12.39 3.77 18.35
C GLU A 244 -13.38 4.91 18.04
N LYS A 245 -13.04 6.14 18.43
CA LYS A 245 -13.88 7.32 18.21
C LYS A 245 -13.99 7.64 16.73
N GLN A 246 -12.87 7.62 15.99
CA GLN A 246 -12.86 7.82 14.54
C GLN A 246 -13.64 6.73 13.82
N MET A 247 -13.55 5.47 14.29
CA MET A 247 -14.35 4.37 13.74
C MET A 247 -15.85 4.56 13.99
N GLU A 248 -16.26 5.06 15.16
CA GLU A 248 -17.65 5.43 15.46
C GLU A 248 -18.16 6.56 14.56
N GLU A 249 -17.35 7.62 14.37
CA GLU A 249 -17.67 8.73 13.47
C GLU A 249 -17.85 8.24 12.03
N LEU A 250 -16.94 7.39 11.53
CA LEU A 250 -17.05 6.79 10.20
C LEU A 250 -18.27 5.89 10.04
N LEU A 251 -18.67 5.18 11.10
CA LEU A 251 -19.89 4.38 11.09
C LEU A 251 -21.15 5.26 10.98
N LEU A 252 -21.15 6.44 11.59
CA LEU A 252 -22.24 7.42 11.43
C LEU A 252 -22.32 7.94 10.00
N LEU A 253 -21.18 8.34 9.41
CA LEU A 253 -21.13 8.77 8.00
C LEU A 253 -21.61 7.66 7.04
N ALA A 254 -21.22 6.41 7.32
CA ALA A 254 -21.69 5.25 6.56
C ALA A 254 -23.23 5.12 6.63
N LYS A 255 -23.82 5.27 7.82
CA LYS A 255 -25.28 5.22 8.02
C LYS A 255 -25.99 6.38 7.31
N GLU A 256 -25.43 7.59 7.34
CA GLU A 256 -25.98 8.76 6.65
C GLU A 256 -26.01 8.56 5.12
N SER A 257 -24.98 7.91 4.57
CA SER A 257 -24.93 7.59 3.13
C SER A 257 -25.93 6.51 2.67
N SER A 258 -26.60 5.82 3.60
CA SER A 258 -27.51 4.70 3.30
C SER A 258 -28.68 5.06 2.37
N GLN A 259 -29.08 6.34 2.36
CA GLN A 259 -30.16 6.87 1.52
C GLN A 259 -29.69 7.34 0.13
N SER A 260 -28.38 7.35 -0.14
CA SER A 260 -27.83 7.68 -1.47
C SER A 260 -27.91 6.50 -2.42
N ASN A 261 -28.02 6.77 -3.72
CA ASN A 261 -27.94 5.78 -4.80
C ASN A 261 -26.62 5.00 -4.67
N HIS A 262 -25.52 5.73 -4.53
CA HIS A 262 -24.19 5.18 -4.31
C HIS A 262 -23.45 5.88 -3.18
N SER A 263 -22.53 5.16 -2.57
CA SER A 263 -21.49 5.72 -1.71
C SER A 263 -20.12 5.37 -2.29
N ILE A 264 -19.31 6.40 -2.48
CA ILE A 264 -17.89 6.31 -2.82
C ILE A 264 -17.11 6.76 -1.59
N TRP A 265 -16.19 5.93 -1.15
CA TRP A 265 -15.23 6.29 -0.12
C TRP A 265 -13.95 6.74 -0.82
N PHE A 266 -13.25 7.71 -0.25
CA PHE A 266 -11.95 8.13 -0.75
C PHE A 266 -11.01 8.51 0.39
N GLY A 267 -9.74 8.17 0.24
CA GLY A 267 -8.76 8.36 1.30
C GLY A 267 -7.34 8.16 0.77
N HIS A 268 -6.38 8.35 1.66
CA HIS A 268 -4.98 8.16 1.30
C HIS A 268 -4.57 6.69 1.34
N TYR A 269 -4.66 6.08 2.53
CA TYR A 269 -4.14 4.76 2.83
C TYR A 269 -4.95 3.65 2.14
N THR A 270 -4.28 2.63 1.63
CA THR A 270 -4.97 1.38 1.27
C THR A 270 -5.49 0.73 2.55
N THR A 271 -6.55 -0.07 2.47
CA THR A 271 -7.08 -0.72 3.67
C THR A 271 -6.10 -1.70 4.31
N SER A 272 -5.16 -2.26 3.52
CA SER A 272 -4.04 -3.09 3.99
C SER A 272 -2.97 -2.34 4.81
N THR A 273 -3.01 -1.01 4.80
CA THR A 273 -2.06 -0.13 5.50
C THR A 273 -2.74 0.75 6.55
N ILE A 274 -3.97 0.42 6.94
CA ILE A 274 -4.71 1.08 8.03
C ILE A 274 -4.84 0.13 9.21
N LEU A 275 -4.36 0.57 10.37
CA LEU A 275 -4.72 -0.01 11.65
C LEU A 275 -6.10 0.50 12.07
N SER A 276 -7.05 -0.41 12.23
CA SER A 276 -8.40 -0.08 12.69
C SER A 276 -8.91 -1.12 13.70
N PRO A 277 -9.52 -0.70 14.82
CA PRO A 277 -10.20 -1.59 15.75
C PRO A 277 -11.31 -2.41 15.07
N SER A 278 -11.66 -3.56 15.68
CA SER A 278 -12.79 -4.37 15.26
C SER A 278 -14.08 -3.53 15.22
N PRO A 279 -14.92 -3.64 14.18
CA PRO A 279 -14.95 -4.68 13.14
C PRO A 279 -14.03 -4.44 11.93
N GLY A 280 -13.20 -3.40 11.98
CA GLY A 280 -12.28 -3.01 10.92
C GLY A 280 -12.93 -2.12 9.84
N ILE A 281 -12.11 -1.30 9.20
CA ILE A 281 -12.58 -0.27 8.26
C ILE A 281 -13.30 -0.84 7.03
N ARG A 282 -12.87 -2.02 6.54
CA ARG A 282 -13.52 -2.73 5.42
C ARG A 282 -14.98 -3.10 5.72
N SER A 283 -15.27 -3.47 6.97
CA SER A 283 -16.62 -3.79 7.40
C SER A 283 -17.53 -2.56 7.37
N ILE A 284 -17.03 -1.40 7.83
CA ILE A 284 -17.79 -0.14 7.81
C ILE A 284 -18.10 0.31 6.37
N MET A 285 -17.13 0.20 5.45
CA MET A 285 -17.35 0.59 4.04
C MET A 285 -18.06 -0.49 3.20
N SER A 286 -18.54 -1.59 3.79
CA SER A 286 -19.07 -2.75 3.05
C SER A 286 -20.28 -2.49 2.15
N SER A 287 -20.96 -1.36 2.32
CA SER A 287 -22.09 -0.91 1.48
C SER A 287 -21.67 0.07 0.36
N ALA A 288 -20.39 0.44 0.32
CA ALA A 288 -19.85 1.35 -0.68
C ALA A 288 -19.63 0.61 -2.00
N THR A 289 -19.82 1.33 -3.10
CA THR A 289 -19.53 0.84 -4.46
C THR A 289 -18.03 0.72 -4.66
N ALA A 290 -17.26 1.73 -4.23
CA ALA A 290 -15.81 1.71 -4.29
C ALA A 290 -15.17 2.55 -3.18
N TYR A 291 -13.96 2.15 -2.81
CA TYR A 291 -12.97 2.91 -2.07
C TYR A 291 -11.85 3.34 -3.02
N LEU A 292 -11.75 4.64 -3.26
CA LEU A 292 -10.78 5.27 -4.14
C LEU A 292 -9.59 5.76 -3.30
N CYS A 293 -8.43 5.14 -3.49
CA CYS A 293 -7.28 5.40 -2.63
C CYS A 293 -5.98 5.54 -3.41
N GLY A 294 -4.88 5.69 -2.68
CA GLY A 294 -3.53 5.66 -3.22
C GLY A 294 -2.56 4.81 -2.40
N HIS A 295 -1.85 5.44 -1.47
CA HIS A 295 -0.72 5.01 -0.62
C HIS A 295 0.47 4.12 -1.12
N LEU A 296 0.41 3.39 -2.26
CA LEU A 296 1.48 2.42 -2.64
C LEU A 296 2.34 2.69 -3.91
N HIS A 297 2.26 3.86 -4.55
CA HIS A 297 2.76 4.25 -5.89
C HIS A 297 2.71 3.20 -7.03
N THR A 298 1.72 2.31 -7.11
CA THR A 298 1.71 1.14 -8.01
C THR A 298 2.99 0.31 -7.83
N LEU A 299 3.48 0.25 -6.60
CA LEU A 299 4.80 -0.24 -6.18
C LEU A 299 5.98 0.44 -6.91
N GLY A 300 5.90 1.76 -7.09
CA GLY A 300 6.84 2.55 -7.88
C GLY A 300 6.74 2.24 -9.38
N GLY A 301 5.51 2.04 -9.89
CA GLY A 301 5.22 1.67 -11.28
C GLY A 301 5.42 0.18 -11.63
N LEU A 302 5.89 -0.65 -10.69
CA LEU A 302 6.10 -2.09 -10.92
C LEU A 302 4.80 -2.88 -11.11
N MET A 303 3.69 -2.36 -10.58
CA MET A 303 2.38 -2.98 -10.70
C MET A 303 1.34 -1.95 -11.14
N PRO A 304 1.22 -1.70 -12.45
CA PRO A 304 0.47 -0.56 -13.01
C PRO A 304 -1.04 -0.59 -12.75
N VAL A 305 -1.56 -1.73 -12.28
CA VAL A 305 -2.95 -1.91 -11.87
C VAL A 305 -2.97 -2.55 -10.49
N LEU A 306 -3.39 -1.80 -9.48
CA LEU A 306 -3.53 -2.27 -8.11
C LEU A 306 -4.99 -2.14 -7.67
N HIS A 307 -5.82 -3.03 -8.19
CA HIS A 307 -7.25 -3.06 -7.91
C HIS A 307 -7.63 -4.40 -7.29
N THR A 308 -8.62 -4.39 -6.40
CA THR A 308 -9.21 -5.60 -5.88
C THR A 308 -10.67 -5.38 -5.47
N ARG A 309 -11.29 -6.42 -4.92
CA ARG A 309 -12.64 -6.39 -4.37
C ARG A 309 -12.65 -6.99 -2.98
N HIS A 310 -13.27 -6.29 -2.04
CA HIS A 310 -13.52 -6.79 -0.70
C HIS A 310 -14.54 -7.93 -0.72
N LEU A 311 -14.57 -8.73 0.35
CA LEU A 311 -15.51 -9.84 0.47
C LEU A 311 -16.98 -9.41 0.30
N GLN A 312 -17.33 -8.21 0.77
CA GLN A 312 -18.68 -7.65 0.69
C GLN A 312 -18.99 -6.99 -0.66
N GLY A 313 -18.06 -7.01 -1.63
CA GLY A 313 -18.29 -6.54 -3.00
C GLY A 313 -17.76 -5.13 -3.30
N THR A 314 -17.39 -4.36 -2.28
CA THR A 314 -16.79 -3.02 -2.45
C THR A 314 -15.47 -3.12 -3.20
N LEU A 315 -15.31 -2.31 -4.25
CA LEU A 315 -14.06 -2.24 -5.00
C LEU A 315 -13.02 -1.43 -4.20
N GLU A 316 -11.78 -1.87 -4.13
CA GLU A 316 -10.66 -1.04 -3.67
C GLU A 316 -9.77 -0.73 -4.86
N LEU A 317 -9.74 0.55 -5.22
CA LEU A 317 -9.17 1.03 -6.48
C LEU A 317 -8.09 2.05 -6.16
N GLU A 318 -6.85 1.58 -6.09
CA GLU A 318 -5.70 2.45 -5.99
C GLU A 318 -5.39 3.08 -7.36
N VAL A 319 -5.17 4.41 -7.41
CA VAL A 319 -4.77 5.13 -8.64
C VAL A 319 -3.29 5.50 -8.61
N GLY A 320 -2.59 5.27 -9.72
CA GLY A 320 -1.18 5.62 -9.90
C GLY A 320 -0.84 7.06 -9.49
N ASP A 321 0.42 7.32 -9.16
CA ASP A 321 0.84 8.63 -8.65
C ASP A 321 0.88 9.73 -9.72
N TRP A 322 0.59 10.96 -9.30
CA TRP A 322 0.90 12.15 -10.08
C TRP A 322 2.41 12.43 -10.09
N LYS A 323 3.12 12.19 -8.98
CA LYS A 323 4.53 12.48 -8.70
C LYS A 323 5.53 12.23 -9.83
N GLU A 324 5.52 11.03 -10.39
CA GLU A 324 6.47 10.55 -11.40
C GLU A 324 5.71 10.11 -12.64
N ASN A 325 4.55 9.47 -12.45
CA ASN A 325 3.80 8.86 -13.55
C ASN A 325 2.68 9.75 -14.10
N ARG A 326 2.40 10.91 -13.47
CA ARG A 326 1.34 11.87 -13.85
C ARG A 326 0.00 11.19 -14.12
N ARG A 327 -0.35 10.21 -13.29
CA ARG A 327 -1.58 9.42 -13.44
C ARG A 327 -2.76 10.15 -12.80
N TYR A 328 -3.94 9.93 -13.37
CA TYR A 328 -5.21 10.36 -12.80
C TYR A 328 -6.30 9.38 -13.25
N ARG A 329 -7.47 9.42 -12.63
CA ARG A 329 -8.62 8.57 -12.98
C ARG A 329 -9.79 9.43 -13.39
N ILE A 330 -10.49 8.98 -14.42
CA ILE A 330 -11.87 9.41 -14.71
C ILE A 330 -12.84 8.34 -14.20
N PHE A 331 -13.94 8.76 -13.60
CA PHE A 331 -15.03 7.86 -13.23
C PHE A 331 -16.38 8.48 -13.61
N ALA A 332 -17.38 7.64 -13.87
CA ALA A 332 -18.72 8.06 -14.23
C ALA A 332 -19.76 7.17 -13.58
N PHE A 333 -20.89 7.77 -13.24
CA PHE A 333 -22.14 7.08 -12.97
C PHE A 333 -23.06 7.33 -14.15
N ASP A 334 -23.36 6.28 -14.91
CA ASP A 334 -24.24 6.33 -16.07
C ASP A 334 -25.44 5.41 -15.80
N HIS A 335 -26.59 5.99 -15.49
CA HIS A 335 -27.76 5.28 -15.00
C HIS A 335 -27.44 4.36 -13.81
N ASP A 336 -26.77 4.91 -12.80
CA ASP A 336 -26.29 4.19 -11.60
C ASP A 336 -25.31 3.04 -11.87
N LEU A 337 -24.75 2.94 -13.09
CA LEU A 337 -23.64 2.03 -13.37
C LEU A 337 -22.32 2.78 -13.20
N PHE A 338 -21.44 2.24 -12.35
CA PHE A 338 -20.14 2.84 -12.06
C PHE A 338 -19.09 2.32 -13.04
N SER A 339 -18.48 3.22 -13.81
CA SER A 339 -17.39 2.93 -14.75
C SER A 339 -16.23 3.89 -14.52
N PHE A 340 -14.99 3.43 -14.72
CA PHE A 340 -13.81 4.27 -14.55
C PHE A 340 -12.66 3.84 -15.47
N ALA A 341 -11.67 4.73 -15.63
CA ALA A 341 -10.42 4.44 -16.32
C ALA A 341 -9.26 5.22 -15.70
N ASP A 342 -8.11 4.57 -15.59
CA ASP A 342 -6.85 5.20 -15.18
C ASP A 342 -6.10 5.71 -16.41
N LEU A 343 -5.66 6.95 -16.34
CA LEU A 343 -5.18 7.74 -17.46
C LEU A 343 -3.82 8.36 -17.13
N VAL A 344 -3.06 8.68 -18.17
CA VAL A 344 -1.81 9.43 -18.08
C VAL A 344 -2.10 10.87 -18.52
N PHE A 345 -1.63 11.84 -17.74
CA PHE A 345 -1.78 13.25 -18.07
C PHE A 345 -1.10 13.59 -19.41
N GLY A 346 -1.77 14.43 -20.21
CA GLY A 346 -1.28 14.84 -21.52
C GLY A 346 -1.60 13.87 -22.66
N GLU A 347 -2.05 12.64 -22.37
CA GLU A 347 -2.54 11.72 -23.40
C GLU A 347 -3.99 12.04 -23.78
N TRP A 348 -4.22 12.26 -25.07
CA TRP A 348 -5.53 12.52 -25.68
C TRP A 348 -5.69 11.69 -26.96
N PRO A 349 -6.91 11.26 -27.35
CA PRO A 349 -8.18 11.45 -26.64
C PRO A 349 -8.30 10.63 -25.34
N VAL A 350 -9.13 11.12 -24.42
CA VAL A 350 -9.58 10.38 -23.23
C VAL A 350 -10.88 9.67 -23.57
N VAL A 351 -10.98 8.37 -23.25
CA VAL A 351 -12.13 7.52 -23.62
C VAL A 351 -12.56 6.69 -22.40
N LEU A 352 -13.85 6.69 -22.09
CA LEU A 352 -14.45 5.84 -21.07
C LEU A 352 -15.71 5.17 -21.63
N ILE A 353 -15.70 3.84 -21.71
CA ILE A 353 -16.89 3.04 -22.05
C ILE A 353 -17.75 2.94 -20.78
N THR A 354 -18.94 3.54 -20.78
CA THR A 354 -19.85 3.51 -19.63
C THR A 354 -20.91 2.42 -19.75
N ASN A 355 -21.29 2.07 -20.98
CA ASN A 355 -22.21 0.97 -21.26
C ASN A 355 -21.82 0.24 -22.56
N PRO A 356 -21.65 -1.09 -22.57
CA PRO A 356 -21.63 -1.98 -21.40
C PRO A 356 -20.38 -1.77 -20.54
N LYS A 357 -20.56 -1.77 -19.21
CA LYS A 357 -19.44 -1.63 -18.27
C LYS A 357 -18.55 -2.88 -18.22
N SER A 358 -17.35 -2.72 -17.68
CA SER A 358 -16.39 -3.81 -17.52
C SER A 358 -16.88 -4.87 -16.52
N LEU A 359 -16.85 -6.14 -16.93
CA LEU A 359 -17.27 -7.29 -16.12
C LEU A 359 -16.45 -7.45 -14.84
N LEU A 360 -15.14 -7.19 -14.90
CA LEU A 360 -14.23 -7.34 -13.75
C LEU A 360 -14.65 -6.44 -12.57
N TYR A 361 -15.25 -5.29 -12.87
CA TYR A 361 -15.67 -4.29 -11.90
C TYR A 361 -17.18 -4.27 -11.67
N SER A 362 -17.93 -5.27 -12.13
CA SER A 362 -19.38 -5.38 -11.92
C SER A 362 -19.72 -6.01 -10.57
N CYS A 363 -20.61 -5.38 -9.80
CA CYS A 363 -21.14 -5.95 -8.55
C CYS A 363 -22.65 -5.70 -8.40
N ALA A 364 -23.47 -6.75 -8.60
CA ALA A 364 -24.94 -6.68 -8.48
C ALA A 364 -25.42 -6.27 -7.08
N ARG A 365 -24.58 -6.41 -6.04
CA ARG A 365 -24.90 -5.97 -4.69
C ARG A 365 -24.93 -4.44 -4.56
N HIS A 366 -24.11 -3.75 -5.36
CA HIS A 366 -23.86 -2.30 -5.24
C HIS A 366 -24.33 -1.51 -6.46
N GLU A 367 -24.75 -2.19 -7.53
CA GLU A 367 -25.12 -1.58 -8.81
C GLU A 367 -26.32 -2.33 -9.44
N PRO A 368 -27.23 -1.64 -10.13
CA PRO A 368 -28.38 -2.24 -10.82
C PRO A 368 -27.97 -2.80 -12.19
N LEU A 369 -27.25 -3.92 -12.20
CA LEU A 369 -26.70 -4.54 -13.42
C LEU A 369 -27.78 -5.01 -14.41
N GLU A 370 -29.00 -5.26 -13.93
CA GLU A 370 -30.15 -5.60 -14.77
C GLU A 370 -30.46 -4.52 -15.84
N ARG A 371 -30.02 -3.28 -15.61
CA ARG A 371 -30.16 -2.18 -16.58
C ARG A 371 -29.35 -2.38 -17.86
N LEU A 372 -28.33 -3.24 -17.85
CA LEU A 372 -27.60 -3.66 -19.05
C LEU A 372 -28.50 -4.46 -20.00
N LEU A 373 -29.46 -5.20 -19.46
CA LEU A 373 -30.37 -6.10 -20.18
C LEU A 373 -31.74 -5.49 -20.47
N HIS A 374 -32.33 -4.80 -19.49
CA HIS A 374 -33.74 -4.44 -19.47
C HIS A 374 -33.95 -2.94 -19.22
N SER A 375 -34.73 -2.27 -20.08
CA SER A 375 -35.32 -0.97 -19.74
C SER A 375 -36.48 -1.19 -18.78
N THR A 376 -36.41 -0.61 -17.58
CA THR A 376 -37.40 -0.74 -16.49
C THR A 376 -38.75 -0.10 -16.79
N HIS A 377 -38.97 0.46 -17.98
CA HIS A 377 -40.26 1.07 -18.38
C HIS A 377 -41.40 0.07 -18.63
N ILE A 378 -41.17 -1.25 -18.53
CA ILE A 378 -42.23 -2.25 -18.60
C ILE A 378 -42.70 -2.60 -17.18
N ARG A 379 -43.43 -1.69 -16.51
CA ARG A 379 -44.48 -2.03 -15.52
C ARG A 379 -45.18 -0.78 -14.97
N ASN A 380 -46.24 -0.39 -15.66
CA ASN A 380 -47.54 -0.09 -15.06
C ASN A 380 -48.57 -0.14 -16.18
N HIS A 381 -49.02 -1.35 -16.50
CA HIS A 381 -50.26 -1.57 -17.23
C HIS A 381 -51.42 -1.09 -16.34
N HIS A 382 -51.73 0.21 -16.39
CA HIS A 382 -53.12 0.64 -16.31
C HIS A 382 -53.56 0.90 -17.74
N THR A 383 -54.18 -0.12 -18.32
CA THR A 383 -54.79 -0.08 -19.64
C THR A 383 -56.00 0.87 -19.58
N VAL A 384 -55.81 2.16 -19.84
CA VAL A 384 -56.91 3.05 -20.19
C VAL A 384 -57.11 2.91 -21.69
N PHE A 385 -58.14 2.16 -22.07
CA PHE A 385 -58.61 2.10 -23.45
C PHE A 385 -59.22 3.45 -23.84
N HIS A 386 -58.46 4.28 -24.56
CA HIS A 386 -59.05 5.27 -25.46
C HIS A 386 -58.32 5.23 -26.79
N SER A 387 -59.08 4.95 -27.85
CA SER A 387 -58.79 5.24 -29.25
C SER A 387 -57.40 4.79 -29.76
N GLY A 388 -57.26 3.49 -30.01
CA GLY A 388 -56.73 2.98 -31.29
C GLY A 388 -55.29 3.31 -31.72
N CYS A 389 -54.39 3.73 -30.84
CA CYS A 389 -52.96 3.86 -31.18
C CYS A 389 -52.07 3.52 -29.98
N THR A 390 -51.52 2.30 -29.96
CA THR A 390 -50.45 1.92 -29.04
C THR A 390 -49.12 2.30 -29.67
N ILE A 391 -48.58 3.48 -29.35
CA ILE A 391 -47.17 3.79 -29.65
C ILE A 391 -46.33 3.04 -28.61
N LEU A 392 -45.82 1.87 -28.98
CA LEU A 392 -44.75 1.21 -28.24
C LEU A 392 -43.48 2.06 -28.39
N HIS A 393 -43.19 2.91 -27.42
CA HIS A 393 -41.84 3.48 -27.28
C HIS A 393 -40.88 2.37 -26.87
N TYR A 394 -40.33 1.65 -27.85
CA TYR A 394 -39.13 0.85 -27.64
C TYR A 394 -38.01 1.83 -27.27
N HIS A 395 -37.66 1.93 -25.98
CA HIS A 395 -36.44 2.62 -25.58
C HIS A 395 -35.25 1.85 -26.17
N GLU A 396 -34.62 2.45 -27.17
CA GLU A 396 -33.46 1.89 -27.84
C GLU A 396 -32.26 1.86 -26.87
N GLN A 397 -31.73 0.68 -26.59
CA GLN A 397 -30.51 0.55 -25.78
C GLN A 397 -29.32 1.00 -26.61
N CYS A 398 -28.40 1.71 -25.98
CA CYS A 398 -27.21 2.23 -26.64
C CYS A 398 -25.95 1.81 -25.91
N ILE A 399 -24.93 1.41 -26.66
CA ILE A 399 -23.55 1.50 -26.19
C ILE A 399 -23.28 2.99 -25.94
N ARG A 400 -22.71 3.32 -24.80
CA ARG A 400 -22.41 4.70 -24.39
C ARG A 400 -20.94 4.85 -24.08
N VAL A 401 -20.36 5.92 -24.63
CA VAL A 401 -18.95 6.25 -24.52
C VAL A 401 -18.83 7.73 -24.17
N LEU A 402 -18.00 8.05 -23.18
CA LEU A 402 -17.51 9.40 -22.94
C LEU A 402 -16.18 9.56 -23.67
N ALA A 403 -16.09 10.55 -24.56
CA ALA A 403 -14.88 10.86 -25.31
C ALA A 403 -14.55 12.36 -25.19
N PHE A 404 -13.30 12.66 -24.85
CA PHE A 404 -12.79 14.01 -24.65
C PHE A 404 -11.47 14.18 -25.41
N SER A 405 -11.24 15.35 -26.02
CA SER A 405 -9.94 15.69 -26.61
C SER A 405 -9.70 17.20 -26.61
N LEU A 406 -8.46 17.63 -26.86
CA LEU A 406 -8.10 19.04 -27.05
C LEU A 406 -8.73 19.63 -28.33
N THR A 407 -9.05 18.78 -29.30
CA THR A 407 -9.70 19.15 -30.56
C THR A 407 -10.96 18.32 -30.76
N SER A 408 -11.79 18.68 -31.74
CA SER A 408 -13.04 17.97 -32.02
C SER A 408 -12.80 16.49 -32.35
N ILE A 409 -13.58 15.61 -31.74
CA ILE A 409 -13.63 14.19 -32.09
C ILE A 409 -14.22 14.03 -33.49
N THR A 410 -13.54 13.29 -34.36
CA THR A 410 -13.95 13.05 -35.75
C THR A 410 -14.65 11.71 -35.91
N SER A 411 -14.25 10.69 -35.15
CA SER A 411 -14.88 9.36 -35.21
C SER A 411 -14.79 8.62 -33.87
N VAL A 412 -15.81 7.80 -33.60
CA VAL A 412 -15.88 6.88 -32.46
C VAL A 412 -16.32 5.52 -33.00
N THR A 413 -15.35 4.68 -33.30
CA THR A 413 -15.57 3.36 -33.88
C THR A 413 -15.79 2.33 -32.77
N VAL A 414 -16.84 1.52 -32.86
CA VAL A 414 -17.11 0.44 -31.90
C VAL A 414 -16.95 -0.91 -32.59
N LYS A 415 -16.28 -1.85 -31.91
CA LYS A 415 -16.19 -3.25 -32.29
C LYS A 415 -16.55 -4.15 -31.10
N ILE A 416 -17.16 -5.29 -31.37
CA ILE A 416 -17.40 -6.35 -30.37
C ILE A 416 -16.85 -7.65 -30.91
N ASP A 417 -16.04 -8.36 -30.13
CA ASP A 417 -15.35 -9.60 -30.51
C ASP A 417 -14.58 -9.46 -31.84
N GLY A 418 -13.99 -8.28 -32.07
CA GLY A 418 -13.26 -7.94 -33.31
C GLY A 418 -14.16 -7.56 -34.49
N VAL A 419 -15.48 -7.74 -34.39
CA VAL A 419 -16.46 -7.39 -35.44
C VAL A 419 -16.80 -5.91 -35.36
N HIS A 420 -16.66 -5.19 -36.47
CA HIS A 420 -17.04 -3.77 -36.54
C HIS A 420 -18.56 -3.62 -36.48
N LEU A 421 -19.05 -2.92 -35.45
CA LEU A 421 -20.48 -2.70 -35.23
C LEU A 421 -20.97 -1.39 -35.87
N GLY A 422 -20.14 -0.34 -35.85
CA GLY A 422 -20.45 0.94 -36.49
C GLY A 422 -19.71 2.13 -35.88
N GLN A 423 -20.08 3.33 -36.34
CA GLN A 423 -19.65 4.61 -35.79
C GLN A 423 -20.69 5.14 -34.80
N ALA A 424 -20.28 5.45 -33.58
CA ALA A 424 -21.15 6.06 -32.59
C ALA A 424 -21.46 7.52 -32.96
N ILE A 425 -22.71 7.91 -32.77
CA ILE A 425 -23.22 9.24 -33.07
C ILE A 425 -22.97 10.14 -31.86
N HIS A 426 -22.51 11.37 -32.11
CA HIS A 426 -22.40 12.39 -31.07
C HIS A 426 -23.79 12.79 -30.59
N LEU A 427 -24.05 12.64 -29.29
CA LEU A 427 -25.34 13.00 -28.68
C LEU A 427 -25.30 14.42 -28.15
N SER A 428 -24.41 14.70 -27.20
CA SER A 428 -24.26 15.99 -26.53
C SER A 428 -23.01 15.99 -25.67
N GLY A 429 -22.33 17.14 -25.54
CA GLY A 429 -21.13 17.25 -24.70
C GLY A 429 -20.10 16.17 -25.09
N PRO A 430 -19.58 15.37 -24.15
CA PRO A 430 -18.64 14.28 -24.44
C PRO A 430 -19.31 12.94 -24.76
N ILE A 431 -20.64 12.86 -24.87
CA ILE A 431 -21.38 11.60 -24.95
C ILE A 431 -21.55 11.16 -26.41
N PHE A 432 -21.12 9.93 -26.70
CA PHE A 432 -21.31 9.24 -27.97
C PHE A 432 -22.12 7.96 -27.74
N ILE A 433 -23.06 7.69 -28.66
CA ILE A 433 -23.97 6.55 -28.55
C ILE A 433 -23.99 5.71 -29.82
N LEU A 434 -24.07 4.39 -29.67
CA LEU A 434 -24.31 3.47 -30.78
C LEU A 434 -25.46 2.54 -30.42
N LYS A 435 -26.50 2.50 -31.26
CA LYS A 435 -27.62 1.58 -31.07
C LYS A 435 -27.13 0.14 -31.16
N TRP A 436 -27.58 -0.69 -30.24
CA TRP A 436 -27.26 -2.11 -30.23
C TRP A 436 -28.39 -2.92 -29.60
N ASN A 437 -28.33 -4.24 -29.75
CA ASN A 437 -29.23 -5.16 -29.06
C ASN A 437 -28.41 -6.03 -28.10
N PRO A 438 -28.43 -5.77 -26.77
CA PRO A 438 -27.66 -6.55 -25.80
C PRO A 438 -28.10 -8.02 -25.75
N ARG A 439 -29.32 -8.36 -26.23
CA ARG A 439 -29.77 -9.75 -26.33
C ARG A 439 -28.92 -10.59 -27.30
N ASN A 440 -28.29 -9.94 -28.28
CA ASN A 440 -27.36 -10.62 -29.20
C ASN A 440 -26.05 -11.02 -28.48
N TYR A 441 -25.79 -10.47 -27.30
CA TYR A 441 -24.58 -10.63 -26.50
C TYR A 441 -24.88 -11.19 -25.10
N SER A 442 -26.03 -11.85 -24.94
CA SER A 442 -26.45 -12.41 -23.64
C SER A 442 -25.72 -13.69 -23.27
N ASN A 443 -25.13 -14.40 -24.24
CA ASN A 443 -24.39 -15.63 -23.96
C ASN A 443 -22.93 -15.26 -23.71
N ARG A 444 -22.24 -15.96 -22.80
CA ARG A 444 -20.78 -15.83 -22.56
C ARG A 444 -20.31 -14.40 -22.19
N THR A 445 -19.00 -14.23 -22.17
CA THR A 445 -18.31 -12.94 -22.04
C THR A 445 -17.90 -12.43 -23.42
N HIS A 446 -17.98 -11.13 -23.64
CA HIS A 446 -17.64 -10.47 -24.90
C HIS A 446 -16.59 -9.39 -24.68
N ASN A 447 -15.77 -9.11 -25.70
CA ASN A 447 -14.80 -8.02 -25.67
C ASN A 447 -15.30 -6.84 -26.49
N ILE A 448 -15.53 -5.69 -25.85
CA ILE A 448 -15.83 -4.44 -26.56
C ILE A 448 -14.53 -3.65 -26.76
N GLU A 449 -14.32 -3.15 -27.97
CA GLU A 449 -13.23 -2.23 -28.31
C GLU A 449 -13.83 -0.94 -28.87
N VAL A 450 -13.37 0.20 -28.37
CA VAL A 450 -13.74 1.53 -28.84
C VAL A 450 -12.49 2.29 -29.26
N ILE A 451 -12.49 2.76 -30.50
CA ILE A 451 -11.40 3.53 -31.10
C ILE A 451 -11.90 4.94 -31.37
N VAL A 452 -11.30 5.93 -30.72
CA VAL A 452 -11.66 7.34 -30.85
C VAL A 452 -10.56 8.08 -31.58
N GLN A 453 -10.92 8.85 -32.60
CA GLN A 453 -10.00 9.71 -33.34
C GLN A 453 -10.45 11.17 -33.25
N ASP A 454 -9.50 12.10 -33.17
CA ASP A 454 -9.77 13.54 -33.21
C ASP A 454 -9.27 14.21 -34.50
N SER A 455 -9.60 15.48 -34.67
CA SER A 455 -9.24 16.26 -35.86
C SER A 455 -7.75 16.61 -35.95
N ALA A 456 -6.98 16.38 -34.89
CA ALA A 456 -5.52 16.52 -34.91
C ALA A 456 -4.82 15.21 -35.33
N GLY A 457 -5.59 14.16 -35.66
CA GLY A 457 -5.08 12.86 -36.07
C GLY A 457 -4.67 11.95 -34.91
N ARG A 458 -4.90 12.34 -33.65
CA ARG A 458 -4.63 11.48 -32.50
C ARG A 458 -5.72 10.42 -32.40
N SER A 459 -5.32 9.22 -31.99
CA SER A 459 -6.23 8.08 -31.84
C SER A 459 -5.95 7.33 -30.55
N LYS A 460 -7.02 6.87 -29.87
CA LYS A 460 -6.95 6.03 -28.67
C LYS A 460 -7.89 4.84 -28.84
N SER A 461 -7.37 3.64 -28.65
CA SER A 461 -8.18 2.41 -28.53
C SER A 461 -8.27 2.00 -27.06
N VAL A 462 -9.48 1.71 -26.59
CA VAL A 462 -9.78 1.16 -25.26
C VAL A 462 -10.65 -0.07 -25.40
N HIS A 463 -10.43 -1.08 -24.57
CA HIS A 463 -11.21 -2.30 -24.60
C HIS A 463 -11.36 -2.93 -23.21
N HIS A 464 -12.45 -3.65 -23.01
CA HIS A 464 -12.62 -4.51 -21.85
C HIS A 464 -13.57 -5.68 -22.14
N LEU A 465 -13.53 -6.68 -21.25
CA LEU A 465 -14.56 -7.71 -21.22
C LEU A 465 -15.82 -7.17 -20.56
N PHE A 466 -16.98 -7.49 -21.13
CA PHE A 466 -18.28 -7.29 -20.53
C PHE A 466 -19.09 -8.59 -20.57
N SER A 467 -20.05 -8.73 -19.66
CA SER A 467 -21.12 -9.71 -19.79
C SER A 467 -22.43 -9.04 -19.45
N VAL A 468 -23.47 -9.54 -20.11
CA VAL A 468 -24.84 -9.08 -19.98
C VAL A 468 -25.58 -9.94 -18.94
N GLN A 469 -25.08 -11.15 -18.62
CA GLN A 469 -25.57 -12.03 -17.56
C GLN A 469 -24.78 -11.83 -16.25
N GLU A 470 -25.45 -12.02 -15.11
CA GLU A 470 -24.91 -11.71 -13.77
C GLU A 470 -24.01 -12.82 -13.20
N ASP A 471 -24.06 -14.01 -13.78
CA ASP A 471 -23.57 -15.28 -13.22
C ASP A 471 -22.04 -15.43 -13.27
N ILE A 472 -21.36 -14.53 -14.00
CA ILE A 472 -19.93 -14.65 -14.31
C ILE A 472 -19.14 -13.60 -13.52
N HIS A 473 -18.27 -14.06 -12.63
CA HIS A 473 -17.35 -13.19 -11.89
C HIS A 473 -15.90 -13.47 -12.30
N LEU A 474 -15.25 -12.44 -12.84
CA LEU A 474 -13.79 -12.47 -13.04
C LEU A 474 -13.08 -12.23 -11.72
N ARG A 475 -11.90 -12.86 -11.57
CA ARG A 475 -11.03 -12.64 -10.42
C ARG A 475 -10.03 -11.52 -10.72
N PHE A 476 -9.74 -10.74 -9.70
CA PHE A 476 -8.65 -9.78 -9.73
C PHE A 476 -7.30 -10.49 -9.73
N ASP A 477 -6.26 -9.76 -10.12
CA ASP A 477 -4.90 -10.26 -10.02
C ASP A 477 -4.60 -10.74 -8.58
N PRO A 478 -4.13 -11.98 -8.38
CA PRO A 478 -3.91 -12.52 -7.05
C PRO A 478 -2.85 -11.76 -6.24
N LEU A 479 -1.83 -11.20 -6.90
CA LEU A 479 -0.77 -10.45 -6.24
C LEU A 479 -1.26 -9.07 -5.82
N ALA A 480 -1.99 -8.37 -6.69
CA ALA A 480 -2.67 -7.11 -6.35
C ALA A 480 -3.65 -7.30 -5.18
N SER A 481 -4.43 -8.37 -5.23
CA SER A 481 -5.37 -8.72 -4.16
C SER A 481 -4.64 -9.07 -2.86
N PHE A 482 -3.54 -9.82 -2.91
CA PHE A 482 -2.73 -10.09 -1.73
C PHE A 482 -2.19 -8.80 -1.10
N ILE A 483 -1.71 -7.85 -1.91
CA ILE A 483 -1.17 -6.57 -1.42
C ILE A 483 -2.24 -5.68 -0.81
N LEU A 484 -3.44 -5.62 -1.39
CA LEU A 484 -4.52 -4.76 -0.91
C LEU A 484 -5.37 -5.38 0.20
N LEU A 485 -5.48 -6.71 0.26
CA LEU A 485 -6.35 -7.41 1.21
C LEU A 485 -5.61 -7.94 2.45
N THR A 486 -4.29 -8.15 2.40
CA THR A 486 -3.53 -8.60 3.57
C THR A 486 -3.31 -7.46 4.55
N ASP A 487 -3.57 -7.67 5.85
CA ASP A 487 -3.14 -6.73 6.88
C ASP A 487 -1.63 -6.87 7.09
N HIS A 488 -0.86 -6.00 6.42
CA HIS A 488 0.61 -6.04 6.47
C HIS A 488 1.15 -5.70 7.85
N CYS A 489 0.41 -4.93 8.66
CA CYS A 489 0.84 -4.60 10.01
C CYS A 489 0.74 -5.82 10.92
N ILE A 490 -0.37 -6.56 10.87
CA ILE A 490 -0.54 -7.80 11.64
C ILE A 490 0.49 -8.83 11.20
N VAL A 491 0.67 -9.02 9.89
CA VAL A 491 1.68 -9.96 9.37
C VAL A 491 3.09 -9.58 9.84
N ALA A 492 3.49 -8.32 9.73
CA ALA A 492 4.80 -7.86 10.20
C ALA A 492 4.97 -8.07 11.72
N ARG A 493 3.94 -7.79 12.52
CA ARG A 493 3.94 -8.02 13.97
C ARG A 493 4.13 -9.50 14.31
N VAL A 494 3.35 -10.38 13.69
CA VAL A 494 3.43 -11.83 13.92
C VAL A 494 4.80 -12.37 13.52
N LEU A 495 5.30 -11.99 12.33
CA LEU A 495 6.63 -12.39 11.86
C LEU A 495 7.73 -11.91 12.80
N PHE A 496 7.68 -10.65 13.25
CA PHE A 496 8.65 -10.11 14.21
C PHE A 496 8.68 -10.94 15.50
N VAL A 497 7.50 -11.21 16.09
CA VAL A 497 7.38 -12.01 17.32
C VAL A 497 7.91 -13.42 17.10
N ILE A 498 7.57 -14.07 15.99
CA ILE A 498 8.06 -15.42 15.67
C ILE A 498 9.59 -15.43 15.56
N ILE A 499 10.20 -14.47 14.85
CA ILE A 499 11.67 -14.39 14.69
C ILE A 499 12.34 -14.23 16.06
N VAL A 500 11.83 -13.33 16.91
CA VAL A 500 12.34 -13.11 18.27
C VAL A 500 12.23 -14.40 19.10
N LEU A 501 11.06 -15.05 19.10
CA LEU A 501 10.84 -16.29 19.86
C LEU A 501 11.74 -17.44 19.37
N ILE A 502 11.94 -17.58 18.06
CA ILE A 502 12.87 -18.56 17.48
C ILE A 502 14.29 -18.30 17.98
N GLN A 503 14.76 -17.05 17.90
CA GLN A 503 16.12 -16.69 18.32
C GLN A 503 16.33 -16.95 19.82
N LEU A 504 15.37 -16.54 20.68
CA LEU A 504 15.40 -16.81 22.11
C LEU A 504 15.39 -18.31 22.41
N THR A 505 14.51 -19.07 21.74
CA THR A 505 14.40 -20.53 21.92
C THR A 505 15.71 -21.22 21.55
N VAL A 506 16.34 -20.84 20.43
CA VAL A 506 17.64 -21.39 20.02
C VAL A 506 18.70 -21.11 21.08
N LEU A 507 18.84 -19.86 21.52
CA LEU A 507 19.85 -19.47 22.52
C LEU A 507 19.66 -20.21 23.85
N ILE A 508 18.43 -20.24 24.37
CA ILE A 508 18.10 -20.90 25.65
C ILE A 508 18.29 -22.41 25.54
N THR A 509 17.86 -23.02 24.43
CA THR A 509 18.03 -24.46 24.22
C THR A 509 19.50 -24.86 24.22
N PHE A 510 20.36 -24.14 23.48
CA PHE A 510 21.79 -24.44 23.45
C PHE A 510 22.49 -24.15 24.79
N ARG A 511 22.01 -23.16 25.55
CA ARG A 511 22.50 -22.87 26.91
C ARG A 511 22.32 -24.06 27.85
N HIS A 512 21.14 -24.70 27.82
CA HIS A 512 20.82 -25.81 28.74
C HIS A 512 21.13 -27.19 28.18
N ARG A 513 21.34 -27.33 26.87
CA ARG A 513 21.73 -28.60 26.27
C ARG A 513 23.13 -29.01 26.76
N GLY A 514 23.28 -30.30 27.06
CA GLY A 514 24.59 -30.93 27.25
C GLY A 514 25.41 -30.91 25.95
N TYR A 515 26.66 -31.37 26.02
CA TYR A 515 27.50 -31.46 24.83
C TYR A 515 26.81 -32.31 23.73
N PRO A 516 26.69 -31.81 22.50
CA PRO A 516 26.12 -32.60 21.42
C PRO A 516 27.08 -33.72 20.98
N GLU A 517 26.82 -34.96 21.38
CA GLU A 517 27.48 -36.14 20.79
C GLU A 517 26.99 -36.33 19.34
N HIS A 518 27.67 -35.71 18.38
CA HIS A 518 27.38 -35.93 16.97
C HIS A 518 28.18 -37.14 16.49
N LYS A 519 27.50 -38.25 16.21
CA LYS A 519 28.06 -39.40 15.48
C LYS A 519 27.90 -39.15 13.98
N GLY A 520 28.99 -38.90 13.25
CA GLY A 520 28.99 -38.68 11.79
C GLY A 520 29.95 -37.60 11.33
N SER A 521 30.19 -37.51 10.01
CA SER A 521 31.17 -36.60 9.43
C SER A 521 30.90 -35.12 9.79
N PRO A 522 31.95 -34.28 9.92
CA PRO A 522 31.83 -32.87 10.29
C PRO A 522 31.23 -32.03 9.14
N GLY A 523 29.93 -32.19 8.91
CA GLY A 523 29.17 -31.38 7.97
C GLY A 523 28.94 -29.96 8.50
N PHE A 524 28.54 -29.07 7.59
CA PHE A 524 28.25 -27.66 7.89
C PHE A 524 27.23 -27.48 9.04
N ILE A 525 26.23 -28.35 9.12
CA ILE A 525 25.20 -28.33 10.17
C ILE A 525 25.80 -28.64 11.55
N ASN A 526 26.67 -29.65 11.64
CA ASN A 526 27.31 -30.07 12.89
C ASN A 526 28.27 -28.99 13.40
N LEU A 527 29.05 -28.38 12.52
CA LEU A 527 29.96 -27.27 12.86
C LEU A 527 29.20 -26.02 13.31
N THR A 528 28.06 -25.72 12.66
CA THR A 528 27.19 -24.61 13.06
C THR A 528 26.59 -24.86 14.45
N SER A 529 26.07 -26.06 14.68
CA SER A 529 25.55 -26.51 15.98
C SER A 529 26.63 -26.42 17.08
N PHE A 530 27.84 -26.90 16.81
CA PHE A 530 28.97 -26.76 17.72
C PHE A 530 29.30 -25.30 18.01
N SER A 531 29.34 -24.44 17.00
CA SER A 531 29.65 -23.02 17.18
C SER A 531 28.62 -22.27 18.05
N LEU A 532 27.33 -22.61 17.89
CA LEU A 532 26.25 -22.12 18.73
C LEU A 532 26.35 -22.65 20.16
N HIS A 533 26.76 -23.91 20.33
CA HIS A 533 27.03 -24.48 21.65
C HIS A 533 28.12 -23.68 22.38
N VAL A 534 29.27 -23.42 21.73
CA VAL A 534 30.36 -22.62 22.30
C VAL A 534 29.87 -21.23 22.70
N LEU A 535 29.18 -20.51 21.79
CA LEU A 535 28.63 -19.19 22.07
C LEU A 535 27.69 -19.20 23.27
N SER A 536 26.81 -20.20 23.37
CA SER A 536 25.82 -20.30 24.44
C SER A 536 26.42 -20.59 25.83
N LYS A 537 27.59 -21.22 25.89
CA LYS A 537 28.24 -21.56 27.17
C LYS A 537 29.10 -20.43 27.72
N LEU A 538 29.62 -19.57 26.85
CA LEU A 538 30.41 -18.41 27.23
C LEU A 538 29.50 -17.24 27.64
N ASN A 539 29.53 -16.88 28.93
CA ASN A 539 28.61 -15.91 29.53
C ASN A 539 28.58 -14.57 28.78
N ILE A 540 29.75 -14.00 28.45
CA ILE A 540 29.84 -12.69 27.78
C ILE A 540 29.05 -12.71 26.46
N PHE A 541 29.24 -13.72 25.62
CA PHE A 541 28.59 -13.79 24.30
C PHE A 541 27.11 -14.18 24.42
N TYR A 542 26.78 -15.15 25.27
CA TYR A 542 25.40 -15.56 25.52
C TYR A 542 24.54 -14.39 26.00
N TYR A 543 24.94 -13.71 27.08
CA TYR A 543 24.17 -12.60 27.64
C TYR A 543 24.14 -11.39 26.70
N SER A 544 25.21 -11.14 25.94
CA SER A 544 25.21 -10.06 24.94
C SER A 544 24.16 -10.29 23.85
N VAL A 545 24.10 -11.50 23.27
CA VAL A 545 23.13 -11.81 22.20
C VAL A 545 21.71 -11.94 22.76
N LEU A 546 21.55 -12.52 23.95
CA LEU A 546 20.26 -12.61 24.64
C LEU A 546 19.69 -11.21 24.93
N LEU A 547 20.50 -10.35 25.55
CA LEU A 547 20.11 -8.97 25.86
C LEU A 547 19.81 -8.19 24.59
N LEU A 548 20.63 -8.30 23.54
CA LEU A 548 20.36 -7.66 22.24
C LEU A 548 19.01 -8.10 21.66
N THR A 549 18.68 -9.38 21.72
CA THR A 549 17.41 -9.93 21.22
C THR A 549 16.24 -9.39 22.03
N LEU A 550 16.30 -9.47 23.36
CA LEU A 550 15.27 -8.94 24.26
C LEU A 550 15.10 -7.43 24.11
N TYR A 551 16.20 -6.68 24.02
CA TYR A 551 16.19 -5.23 23.89
C TYR A 551 15.63 -4.78 22.53
N THR A 552 15.89 -5.54 21.46
CA THR A 552 15.25 -5.31 20.16
C THR A 552 13.73 -5.50 20.26
N ALA A 553 13.26 -6.47 21.04
CA ALA A 553 11.83 -6.69 21.25
C ALA A 553 11.20 -5.65 22.19
N LEU A 554 11.90 -5.20 23.22
CA LEU A 554 11.31 -4.39 24.30
C LEU A 554 11.58 -2.89 24.18
N GLY A 555 12.78 -2.47 23.78
CA GLY A 555 13.21 -1.07 23.73
C GLY A 555 13.44 -0.41 25.10
N PRO A 556 13.50 0.95 25.17
CA PRO A 556 13.35 1.89 24.06
C PRO A 556 14.51 1.82 23.06
N TRP A 557 14.20 1.84 21.77
CA TRP A 557 15.17 1.84 20.68
C TRP A 557 15.93 3.16 20.61
N PHE A 558 15.21 4.27 20.78
CA PHE A 558 15.77 5.60 20.95
C PHE A 558 14.80 6.54 21.68
N ILE A 559 15.36 7.62 22.22
CA ILE A 559 14.64 8.74 22.85
C ILE A 559 15.01 10.01 22.10
N GLY A 560 14.02 10.77 21.62
CA GLY A 560 14.26 11.91 20.75
C GLY A 560 13.05 12.78 20.50
N GLU A 561 13.21 13.77 19.63
CA GLU A 561 12.13 14.65 19.22
C GLU A 561 11.29 13.97 18.12
N ILE A 562 10.19 13.31 18.54
CA ILE A 562 9.29 12.52 17.66
C ILE A 562 8.45 13.45 16.78
N THR A 563 7.97 14.56 17.34
CA THR A 563 7.31 15.67 16.65
C THR A 563 7.90 16.99 17.12
N LYS A 564 7.63 18.08 16.40
CA LYS A 564 8.28 19.36 16.65
C LYS A 564 8.10 19.81 18.10
N GLY A 565 9.21 20.02 18.80
CA GLY A 565 9.26 20.46 20.19
C GLY A 565 8.75 19.44 21.22
N LYS A 566 8.45 18.20 20.81
CA LYS A 566 7.91 17.15 21.69
C LYS A 566 8.85 15.94 21.74
N LEU A 567 9.36 15.68 22.93
CA LEU A 567 10.18 14.50 23.20
C LEU A 567 9.31 13.26 23.35
N GLY A 568 9.87 12.13 22.94
CA GLY A 568 9.23 10.84 23.03
C GLY A 568 10.22 9.69 22.93
N CYS A 569 9.70 8.48 23.04
CA CYS A 569 10.48 7.25 22.99
C CYS A 569 9.86 6.28 21.98
N CYS A 570 10.74 5.61 21.23
CA CYS A 570 10.35 4.65 20.18
C CYS A 570 10.69 3.23 20.63
N PHE A 571 9.75 2.32 20.42
CA PHE A 571 9.80 0.90 20.76
C PHE A 571 9.44 0.05 19.54
N SER A 572 9.62 -1.27 19.64
CA SER A 572 9.19 -2.20 18.59
C SER A 572 7.68 -2.15 18.33
N PHE A 573 6.91 -1.89 19.39
CA PHE A 573 5.45 -1.93 19.41
C PHE A 573 4.78 -0.55 19.34
N GLY A 574 5.54 0.53 19.15
CA GLY A 574 4.98 1.87 18.96
C GLY A 574 5.86 2.99 19.49
N MET A 575 5.31 4.19 19.49
CA MET A 575 5.98 5.40 20.01
C MET A 575 5.10 6.09 21.04
N PHE A 576 5.72 6.62 22.09
CA PHE A 576 5.06 7.50 23.04
C PHE A 576 5.57 8.93 22.85
N VAL A 577 4.65 9.87 22.70
CA VAL A 577 4.96 11.30 22.55
C VAL A 577 3.80 12.13 23.09
N ASP A 578 4.10 13.11 23.94
CA ASP A 578 3.12 14.07 24.47
C ASP A 578 1.85 13.45 25.11
N GLY A 579 1.99 12.30 25.79
CA GLY A 579 0.86 11.57 26.39
C GLY A 579 0.08 10.69 25.42
N HIS A 580 0.43 10.71 24.12
CA HIS A 580 -0.17 9.86 23.10
C HIS A 580 0.68 8.60 22.85
N PHE A 581 0.01 7.48 22.60
CA PHE A 581 0.63 6.25 22.13
C PHE A 581 0.28 6.01 20.66
N LEU A 582 1.28 6.07 19.80
CA LEU A 582 1.17 5.74 18.39
C LEU A 582 1.48 4.25 18.22
N GLN A 583 0.45 3.46 17.96
CA GLN A 583 0.57 2.01 17.87
C GLN A 583 1.60 1.61 16.79
N GLY A 584 2.46 0.65 17.15
CA GLY A 584 3.51 0.15 16.29
C GLY A 584 2.98 -0.50 15.03
N SER A 585 3.48 0.00 13.91
CA SER A 585 3.20 -0.47 12.57
C SER A 585 4.51 -0.76 11.83
N LEU A 586 5.09 0.26 11.21
CA LEU A 586 6.39 0.18 10.54
C LEU A 586 7.55 -0.13 11.52
N THR A 587 7.36 0.13 12.82
CA THR A 587 8.33 -0.27 13.86
C THR A 587 8.62 -1.76 13.81
N PHE A 588 7.61 -2.63 13.60
CA PHE A 588 7.83 -4.07 13.45
C PHE A 588 8.69 -4.42 12.23
N VAL A 589 8.45 -3.75 11.09
CA VAL A 589 9.26 -3.92 9.89
C VAL A 589 10.71 -3.50 10.13
N VAL A 590 10.93 -2.34 10.75
CA VAL A 590 12.27 -1.88 11.15
C VAL A 590 12.95 -2.87 12.10
N GLY A 591 12.19 -3.48 13.01
CA GLY A 591 12.65 -4.52 13.91
C GLY A 591 13.06 -5.81 13.19
N ILE A 592 12.27 -6.26 12.21
CA ILE A 592 12.61 -7.40 11.35
C ILE A 592 13.90 -7.11 10.58
N LEU A 593 14.03 -5.91 9.99
CA LEU A 593 15.25 -5.51 9.29
C LEU A 593 16.45 -5.50 10.23
N GLN A 594 16.30 -4.98 11.45
CA GLN A 594 17.35 -5.01 12.47
C GLN A 594 17.78 -6.46 12.80
N LEU A 595 16.82 -7.37 12.98
CA LEU A 595 17.10 -8.77 13.26
C LEU A 595 17.79 -9.47 12.09
N ALA A 596 17.26 -9.29 10.87
CA ALA A 596 17.71 -9.98 9.67
C ALA A 596 19.05 -9.47 9.14
N PHE A 597 19.29 -8.15 9.17
CA PHE A 597 20.50 -7.54 8.60
C PHE A 597 21.59 -7.28 9.64
N PHE A 598 21.29 -7.35 10.94
CA PHE A 598 22.31 -7.08 11.94
C PHE A 598 22.36 -8.09 13.08
N ASN A 599 21.29 -8.31 13.84
CA ASN A 599 21.39 -9.13 15.06
C ASN A 599 21.70 -10.61 14.76
N ILE A 600 21.00 -11.22 13.80
CA ILE A 600 21.23 -12.61 13.39
C ILE A 600 22.59 -12.75 12.67
N PRO A 601 22.95 -11.89 11.71
CA PRO A 601 24.29 -11.92 11.10
C PRO A 601 25.43 -11.73 12.10
N LEU A 602 25.29 -10.81 13.06
CA LEU A 602 26.28 -10.61 14.12
C LEU A 602 26.42 -11.88 14.97
N MET A 603 25.32 -12.48 15.41
CA MET A 603 25.36 -13.76 16.14
C MET A 603 26.06 -14.86 15.32
N ALA A 604 25.72 -14.99 14.03
CA ALA A 604 26.35 -15.97 13.15
C ALA A 604 27.85 -15.71 12.97
N TYR A 605 28.25 -14.44 12.83
CA TYR A 605 29.65 -14.03 12.73
C TYR A 605 30.43 -14.29 14.03
N LEU A 606 29.82 -14.06 15.20
CA LEU A 606 30.41 -14.40 16.50
C LEU A 606 30.58 -15.91 16.65
N CYS A 607 29.56 -16.70 16.28
CA CYS A 607 29.64 -18.16 16.26
C CYS A 607 30.78 -18.65 15.36
N TRP A 608 30.83 -18.14 14.13
CA TRP A 608 31.88 -18.49 13.17
C TRP A 608 33.27 -18.09 13.68
N SER A 609 33.42 -16.91 14.25
CA SER A 609 34.69 -16.44 14.84
C SER A 609 35.12 -17.33 16.02
N LEU A 610 34.21 -17.70 16.92
CA LEU A 610 34.47 -18.64 18.02
C LEU A 610 34.87 -20.02 17.50
N LEU A 611 34.24 -20.50 16.43
CA LEU A 611 34.63 -21.76 15.78
C LEU A 611 36.07 -21.69 15.25
N GLN A 612 36.46 -20.57 14.62
CA GLN A 612 37.85 -20.38 14.18
C GLN A 612 38.84 -20.33 15.36
N ARG A 613 38.44 -19.77 16.52
CA ARG A 613 39.22 -19.83 17.75
C ARG A 613 39.39 -21.27 18.24
N CYS A 614 38.34 -22.10 18.17
CA CYS A 614 38.42 -23.53 18.50
C CYS A 614 39.34 -24.32 17.55
N PHE A 615 39.48 -23.90 16.29
CA PHE A 615 40.48 -24.44 15.37
C PHE A 615 41.92 -23.97 15.66
N GLY A 616 42.11 -23.10 16.67
CA GLY A 616 43.42 -22.59 17.08
C GLY A 616 43.87 -21.34 16.33
N HIS A 617 42.98 -20.71 15.54
CA HIS A 617 43.33 -19.49 14.82
C HIS A 617 43.22 -18.25 15.71
N ASN A 618 44.09 -17.27 15.47
CA ASN A 618 43.91 -15.89 15.88
C ASN A 618 43.57 -15.05 14.65
N PHE A 619 43.12 -13.80 14.81
CA PHE A 619 42.64 -13.00 13.68
C PHE A 619 43.67 -12.89 12.54
N ARG A 620 44.95 -12.66 12.88
CA ARG A 620 46.04 -12.55 11.89
C ARG A 620 46.33 -13.90 11.22
N SER A 621 46.46 -14.97 12.00
CA SER A 621 46.76 -16.30 11.46
C SER A 621 45.61 -16.85 10.62
N HIS A 622 44.36 -16.51 10.96
CA HIS A 622 43.19 -16.87 10.18
C HIS A 622 43.19 -16.17 8.81
N LEU A 623 43.53 -14.87 8.79
CA LEU A 623 43.60 -14.12 7.55
C LEU A 623 44.71 -14.66 6.63
N HIS A 624 45.85 -15.10 7.18
CA HIS A 624 47.02 -15.45 6.37
C HIS A 624 47.08 -16.87 5.78
N GLN A 625 46.12 -17.75 6.11
CA GLN A 625 46.28 -19.21 5.93
C GLN A 625 45.98 -19.78 4.52
N GLY A 626 46.25 -19.06 3.43
CA GLY A 626 46.14 -19.58 2.06
C GLY A 626 44.70 -19.88 1.57
N LYS A 627 43.68 -19.74 2.42
CA LYS A 627 42.24 -19.88 2.11
C LYS A 627 41.53 -18.52 1.97
N TYR A 628 42.27 -17.49 1.57
CA TYR A 628 41.80 -16.09 1.48
C TYR A 628 40.47 -15.94 0.73
N LEU A 629 40.29 -16.66 -0.39
CA LEU A 629 39.08 -16.63 -1.21
C LEU A 629 37.82 -17.12 -0.49
N LYS A 630 37.94 -17.88 0.61
CA LYS A 630 36.81 -18.37 1.42
C LYS A 630 36.54 -17.51 2.67
N VAL A 631 37.57 -16.83 3.19
CA VAL A 631 37.52 -16.09 4.46
C VAL A 631 37.18 -14.62 4.27
N ILE A 632 37.80 -13.96 3.28
CA ILE A 632 37.59 -12.55 2.98
C ILE A 632 36.11 -12.22 2.73
N PRO A 633 35.33 -13.01 1.97
CA PRO A 633 33.93 -12.71 1.73
C PRO A 633 33.07 -12.61 3.01
N VAL A 634 33.37 -13.41 4.04
CA VAL A 634 32.64 -13.38 5.32
C VAL A 634 32.89 -12.07 6.06
N HIS A 635 34.16 -11.64 6.14
CA HIS A 635 34.51 -10.35 6.76
C HIS A 635 33.98 -9.16 5.96
N LEU A 636 34.05 -9.21 4.62
CA LEU A 636 33.48 -8.16 3.76
C LEU A 636 31.95 -8.06 3.94
N LEU A 637 31.25 -9.19 3.98
CA LEU A 637 29.81 -9.20 4.24
C LEU A 637 29.49 -8.56 5.61
N MET A 638 30.19 -8.95 6.67
CA MET A 638 29.98 -8.37 7.99
C MET A 638 30.34 -6.87 8.03
N LEU A 639 31.39 -6.45 7.31
CA LEU A 639 31.75 -5.03 7.18
C LEU A 639 30.64 -4.24 6.49
N LEU A 640 30.06 -4.76 5.41
CA LEU A 640 28.94 -4.12 4.71
C LEU A 640 27.72 -3.97 5.62
N LEU A 641 27.36 -5.01 6.38
CA LEU A 641 26.26 -4.95 7.35
C LEU A 641 26.56 -3.98 8.51
N TYR A 642 27.82 -3.87 8.92
CA TYR A 642 28.25 -2.89 9.92
C TYR A 642 28.21 -1.45 9.39
N ILE A 643 28.60 -1.21 8.14
CA ILE A 643 28.43 0.09 7.46
C ILE A 643 26.95 0.45 7.37
N TRP A 644 26.08 -0.51 7.05
CA TRP A 644 24.63 -0.31 7.06
C TRP A 644 24.12 0.10 8.45
N GLN A 645 24.61 -0.53 9.53
CA GLN A 645 24.27 -0.15 10.90
C GLN A 645 24.75 1.27 11.24
N ILE A 646 25.97 1.67 10.83
CA ILE A 646 26.47 3.05 10.98
C ILE A 646 25.56 4.03 10.22
N TYR A 647 25.22 3.71 8.97
CA TYR A 647 24.32 4.54 8.17
C TYR A 647 22.94 4.69 8.83
N SER A 648 22.43 3.64 9.49
CA SER A 648 21.17 3.73 10.25
C SER A 648 21.25 4.72 11.42
N CYS A 649 22.43 4.92 12.02
CA CYS A 649 22.65 5.94 13.06
C CYS A 649 22.62 7.35 12.45
N TYR A 650 23.25 7.54 11.29
CA TYR A 650 23.19 8.80 10.55
C TYR A 650 21.76 9.14 10.10
N PHE A 651 21.02 8.15 9.60
CA PHE A 651 19.59 8.31 9.27
C PHE A 651 18.77 8.75 10.49
N LEU A 652 19.00 8.12 11.65
CA LEU A 652 18.33 8.49 12.90
C LEU A 652 18.65 9.93 13.30
N HIS A 653 19.91 10.35 13.20
CA HIS A 653 20.33 11.73 13.48
C HIS A 653 19.62 12.75 12.60
N MET A 654 19.62 12.51 11.29
CA MET A 654 19.02 13.42 10.32
C MET A 654 17.51 13.54 10.47
N THR A 655 16.86 12.53 11.05
CA THR A 655 15.41 12.49 11.19
C THR A 655 14.95 12.97 12.56
N TYR A 656 15.55 12.48 13.64
CA TYR A 656 15.12 12.70 15.03
C TYR A 656 16.07 13.58 15.85
N GLY A 657 17.14 14.08 15.23
CA GLY A 657 18.07 15.04 15.80
C GLY A 657 19.20 14.40 16.63
N ALA A 658 20.02 15.27 17.24
CA ALA A 658 21.18 14.87 18.02
C ALA A 658 20.80 14.05 19.27
N LEU A 659 19.70 14.39 19.94
CA LEU A 659 19.27 13.66 21.13
C LEU A 659 18.98 12.18 20.81
N ALA A 660 18.24 11.92 19.73
CA ALA A 660 17.99 10.55 19.26
C ALA A 660 19.27 9.82 18.88
N PHE A 661 20.21 10.52 18.23
CA PHE A 661 21.50 9.93 17.90
C PHE A 661 22.27 9.46 19.14
N PHE A 662 22.35 10.28 20.20
CA PHE A 662 23.09 9.91 21.41
C PHE A 662 22.33 8.95 22.32
N PHE A 663 21.01 9.10 22.46
CA PHE A 663 20.15 8.25 23.28
C PHE A 663 19.44 7.19 22.44
N SER A 664 20.23 6.38 21.72
CA SER A 664 19.72 5.29 20.90
C SER A 664 20.47 3.98 21.18
N PRO A 665 20.03 3.21 22.20
CA PRO A 665 20.68 1.97 22.57
C PRO A 665 20.74 0.94 21.43
N LEU A 666 19.68 0.82 20.62
CA LEU A 666 19.62 -0.16 19.51
C LEU A 666 20.40 0.28 18.26
N ARG A 667 20.75 1.57 18.15
CA ARG A 667 21.55 2.10 17.05
C ARG A 667 22.95 2.43 17.55
N THR A 668 23.18 3.66 17.96
CA THR A 668 24.51 4.20 18.29
C THR A 668 25.26 3.38 19.33
N TRP A 669 24.62 2.99 20.45
CA TRP A 669 25.34 2.23 21.49
C TRP A 669 25.71 0.83 20.99
N LEU A 670 24.79 0.16 20.29
CA LEU A 670 25.06 -1.13 19.66
C LEU A 670 26.19 -1.04 18.62
N THR A 671 26.23 0.02 17.81
CA THR A 671 27.31 0.28 16.84
C THR A 671 28.66 0.38 17.55
N LEU A 672 28.74 1.13 18.67
CA LEU A 672 29.97 1.26 19.45
C LEU A 672 30.37 -0.04 20.16
N LEU A 673 29.40 -0.82 20.65
CA LEU A 673 29.64 -2.07 21.36
C LEU A 673 30.06 -3.23 20.43
N THR A 674 29.62 -3.21 19.17
CA THR A 674 29.84 -4.31 18.23
C THR A 674 31.33 -4.61 17.99
N PRO A 675 32.22 -3.63 17.68
CA PRO A 675 33.65 -3.85 17.57
C PRO A 675 34.29 -4.40 18.85
N VAL A 676 33.79 -3.97 20.02
CA VAL A 676 34.28 -4.44 21.32
C VAL A 676 33.98 -5.93 21.49
N ILE A 677 32.75 -6.37 21.23
CA ILE A 677 32.36 -7.78 21.33
C ILE A 677 33.14 -8.63 20.31
N ILE A 678 33.29 -8.16 19.06
CA ILE A 678 34.08 -8.85 18.04
C ILE A 678 35.54 -8.99 18.49
N ARG A 679 36.14 -7.91 19.03
CA ARG A 679 37.50 -7.95 19.57
C ARG A 679 37.61 -8.97 20.70
N CYS A 680 36.66 -8.99 21.63
CA CYS A 680 36.63 -9.95 22.73
C CYS A 680 36.66 -11.41 22.25
N VAL A 681 35.96 -11.76 21.16
CA VAL A 681 36.05 -13.12 20.57
C VAL A 681 37.47 -13.44 20.13
N TRP A 682 38.10 -12.52 19.39
CA TRP A 682 39.42 -12.75 18.81
C TRP A 682 40.56 -12.69 19.83
N THR A 683 40.34 -12.06 20.98
CA THR A 683 41.31 -11.98 22.09
C THR A 683 40.98 -12.90 23.27
N LEU A 684 39.94 -13.74 23.17
CA LEU A 684 39.54 -14.66 24.23
C LEU A 684 40.68 -15.61 24.61
N ASN A 685 40.88 -15.86 25.90
CA ASN A 685 41.99 -16.69 26.39
C ASN A 685 41.82 -18.15 25.91
N SER A 686 42.86 -18.75 25.36
CA SER A 686 42.83 -20.12 24.85
C SER A 686 42.51 -21.16 25.93
N THR A 687 42.78 -20.84 27.20
CA THR A 687 42.43 -21.72 28.34
C THR A 687 40.92 -21.84 28.54
N GLU A 688 40.16 -20.76 28.37
CA GLU A 688 38.69 -20.75 28.46
C GLU A 688 38.03 -21.54 27.32
N LEU A 689 38.73 -21.69 26.19
CA LEU A 689 38.32 -22.52 25.05
C LEU A 689 38.82 -23.97 25.13
N GLY A 690 39.66 -24.32 26.09
CA GLY A 690 40.40 -25.59 26.11
C GLY A 690 39.50 -26.83 26.05
N THR A 691 38.40 -26.83 26.80
CA THR A 691 37.40 -27.91 26.80
C THR A 691 36.71 -28.05 25.44
N PHE A 692 36.35 -26.94 24.80
CA PHE A 692 35.73 -26.92 23.48
C PHE A 692 36.70 -27.34 22.38
N ILE A 693 37.98 -26.97 22.48
CA ILE A 693 39.03 -27.40 21.54
C ILE A 693 39.21 -28.92 21.60
N ALA A 694 39.25 -29.50 22.81
CA ALA A 694 39.35 -30.95 22.99
C ALA A 694 38.11 -31.67 22.41
N GLN A 695 36.92 -31.14 22.67
CA GLN A 695 35.65 -31.62 22.12
C GLN A 695 35.62 -31.59 20.57
N LEU A 696 36.06 -30.47 19.97
CA LEU A 696 36.12 -30.33 18.52
C LEU A 696 37.11 -31.33 17.90
N LYS A 697 38.29 -31.51 18.49
CA LYS A 697 39.29 -32.49 18.03
C LYS A 697 38.74 -33.91 18.07
N SER A 698 38.09 -34.29 19.18
CA SER A 698 37.44 -35.60 19.31
C SER A 698 36.39 -35.82 18.22
N HIS A 699 35.61 -34.80 17.89
CA HIS A 699 34.59 -34.88 16.84
C HIS A 699 35.16 -34.95 15.42
N LEU A 700 36.32 -34.32 15.16
CA LEU A 700 37.01 -34.42 13.87
C LEU A 700 37.73 -35.76 13.68
N SER A 701 38.05 -36.46 14.77
CA SER A 701 38.69 -37.78 14.75
C SER A 701 37.71 -38.96 14.72
N SER A 702 36.41 -38.72 14.95
CA SER A 702 35.32 -39.71 14.87
C SER A 702 34.67 -39.71 13.49
#